data_AF-A0A5N6W3W5-F1
#
_entry.id   AF-A0A5N6W3W5-F1
#
_cell.length_a   1.000
_cell.length_b   1.000
_cell.length_c   1.000
_cell.angle_alpha   90.00
_cell.angle_beta   90.00
_cell.angle_gamma   90.00
#
_symmetry.space_group_name_H-M   'P 1'
#
loop_
_entity.id
_entity.type
_entity.pdbx_description
1 polymer ?
#
loop_
_entity_poly.entity_id
_entity_poly.type
_entity_poly.pdbx_seq_one_letter_code
_entity_poly.pdbx_strand_id
1 'polypeptide(L)'
;MSSHRSSEDSQWPLPDEPEVKPESKQKKGLMAKLKSGWDSLGLDTPTILLMMNFQADAVASKFTTVGYLMAIISVLGFSIQPRAKFIQMMVLDVLAVCVASAVTLLMMYSCIKARQHTEVVPSVGTSIVNTPYNPSASAVSGVWLFFQIYVVHSFRAKFQQFQFPVIIYSIVANVTFSYAPRMTTMTAAISMVTKLLEACLVGLAIATGVCLFIYPVTSRTVVFKQMAGYVGCLRGALQAHTVYFESLEESDMFGRAETYDSKVEKITKDGKVYSPEAQAIRTAVQKITEIHGKLHGDLTFAKREVAFGNLGPDDLQAIFRNLRQVMIPVVGLSFTVDLFQRLSEYNKWNTPIDPTATDIPDLVRHRVVQEWNDIMRAVHDPFKSMIQAIDEGLQHVSFVLKLAKPPKKTATAANGETSSSGVEDVEASAVPSPGDKNFAAHLEQRLRDFKVAKRIALRTWSEEKGIKLPKDFFDRPTDDMEDISYGDPFIGRERSQRQLYLFLYMEQLLSSTGQMVLEFVKFADDKRESGKLSRRHIIIPGWKRLRKWATSLLKAEDTHEDDNIGDINAQNNILQLGEAYKHRKDPEHLRPETTFQKIGDKVRLIPAMFRTQESAYGFRVACATMTIAIVGLLHDTQSFFIKQRFIWAMIMVNLSMTPTSGQSIFGFVLRILGTVMAMVLSFLSWYIPGKQTPGIIVFFFIFLTCVFYVPIKLFRFRAIGIITIITSSMIIGYELQVRKVGEQVATSNGQTYYPIYLLAPYRLATVTGGIAVAFFWTFFPYPISEHSVLRQSLGASLYLLANYYSLIHETVSARVRGEAGDMALKTSAGRRLLKSRNQVFSKQMLMLNNLRTYSEFLKWEVPIGGRFPKKQYDSIIACIENIVSYLSLLGYASDTLLQIGDDEESNSAWLHDFKRLVASAGVTTHEITSVLCLLSASITDRRPLPPYLKTPRPYSFTKRLEAMDKDILSLKHIAEPGFATFAVLQISTRCIGGDVERLMKDVKKLVGELDFSFHAVSTMQSAKSSAEVSRYSRATERNKLE
;
A
#
# COMPACT_ATOMS: atom_id res chain seq x y z
N MET A 1 16.85 -57.23 16.20
CA MET A 1 17.67 -57.74 17.33
C MET A 1 19.11 -57.28 17.11
N SER A 2 19.91 -57.11 18.18
CA SER A 2 21.40 -56.93 18.23
C SER A 2 22.11 -56.02 17.20
N SER A 3 22.87 -54.95 17.50
CA SER A 3 23.87 -54.58 18.55
C SER A 3 25.34 -54.93 18.23
N HIS A 4 26.28 -54.07 18.69
CA HIS A 4 27.78 -54.03 18.48
C HIS A 4 28.24 -53.27 17.20
N ARG A 5 29.22 -52.33 17.21
CA ARG A 5 30.67 -52.29 17.61
C ARG A 5 31.58 -53.09 16.63
N SER A 6 32.76 -52.65 16.18
CA SER A 6 33.58 -51.40 16.32
C SER A 6 33.97 -50.86 14.91
N SER A 7 35.08 -50.17 14.53
CA SER A 7 36.36 -49.64 15.08
C SER A 7 36.80 -48.41 14.19
N GLU A 8 37.83 -47.56 14.35
CA GLU A 8 39.31 -47.66 14.55
C GLU A 8 40.08 -48.37 13.41
N ASP A 9 41.20 -47.87 12.83
CA ASP A 9 41.88 -46.55 12.91
C ASP A 9 42.92 -46.38 11.74
N SER A 10 43.38 -45.16 11.41
CA SER A 10 44.67 -44.86 10.69
C SER A 10 44.89 -43.37 10.38
N GLN A 11 46.15 -42.91 10.47
CA GLN A 11 46.61 -41.50 10.35
C GLN A 11 47.54 -41.34 9.11
N TRP A 12 48.33 -40.28 8.80
CA TRP A 12 48.82 -39.01 9.40
C TRP A 12 49.51 -38.20 8.24
N PRO A 13 50.40 -37.16 8.40
CA PRO A 13 50.55 -36.09 9.41
C PRO A 13 50.79 -34.64 8.84
N LEU A 14 50.66 -33.62 9.72
CA LEU A 14 51.34 -32.28 9.69
C LEU A 14 51.01 -31.26 8.56
N PRO A 15 51.36 -29.94 8.71
CA PRO A 15 52.00 -29.24 9.84
C PRO A 15 51.13 -28.15 10.52
N ASP A 16 51.71 -27.45 11.51
CA ASP A 16 51.03 -26.57 12.48
C ASP A 16 50.76 -25.10 12.04
N GLU A 17 49.74 -24.48 12.64
CA GLU A 17 49.55 -23.02 12.74
C GLU A 17 49.48 -22.57 14.22
N PRO A 18 49.83 -21.31 14.57
CA PRO A 18 50.16 -20.91 15.94
C PRO A 18 48.96 -20.64 16.87
N GLU A 19 49.17 -20.86 18.18
CA GLU A 19 48.18 -20.58 19.23
C GLU A 19 47.77 -19.10 19.30
N VAL A 20 46.46 -18.82 19.24
CA VAL A 20 45.88 -17.56 19.70
C VAL A 20 45.01 -17.81 20.93
N LYS A 21 45.43 -17.29 22.08
CA LYS A 21 44.72 -17.45 23.37
C LYS A 21 43.33 -16.80 23.31
N PRO A 22 42.26 -17.49 23.71
CA PRO A 22 40.91 -16.92 23.70
C PRO A 22 40.74 -15.90 24.84
N GLU A 23 40.48 -14.63 24.49
CA GLU A 23 40.14 -13.61 25.48
C GLU A 23 38.87 -13.98 26.26
N SER A 24 38.93 -13.79 27.58
CA SER A 24 37.83 -14.15 28.47
C SER A 24 36.66 -13.17 28.33
N LYS A 25 35.59 -13.60 27.64
CA LYS A 25 34.33 -12.83 27.49
C LYS A 25 33.66 -12.60 28.85
N GLN A 26 34.03 -11.50 29.49
CA GLN A 26 33.51 -11.04 30.77
C GLN A 26 31.97 -10.97 30.72
N LYS A 27 31.30 -11.81 31.53
CA LYS A 27 29.83 -11.91 31.55
C LYS A 27 29.22 -10.62 32.10
N LYS A 28 28.89 -9.67 31.22
CA LYS A 28 28.14 -8.44 31.58
C LYS A 28 26.87 -8.82 32.35
N GLY A 29 26.83 -8.48 33.63
CA GLY A 29 25.84 -8.96 34.59
C GLY A 29 24.41 -8.59 34.21
N LEU A 30 23.44 -9.32 34.77
CA LEU A 30 22.03 -9.19 34.43
C LEU A 30 21.50 -7.76 34.64
N MET A 31 21.95 -7.08 35.71
CA MET A 31 21.71 -5.64 35.93
C MET A 31 22.18 -4.74 34.78
N ALA A 32 23.31 -5.01 34.12
CA ALA A 32 23.80 -4.17 33.03
C ALA A 32 22.92 -4.30 31.77
N LYS A 33 22.38 -5.50 31.51
CA LYS A 33 21.36 -5.70 30.47
C LYS A 33 20.02 -5.07 30.87
N LEU A 34 19.63 -5.18 32.15
CA LEU A 34 18.41 -4.56 32.66
C LEU A 34 18.48 -3.03 32.56
N LYS A 35 19.61 -2.42 32.94
CA LYS A 35 19.88 -0.98 32.82
C LYS A 35 19.93 -0.53 31.36
N SER A 36 20.63 -1.26 30.49
CA SER A 36 20.59 -1.00 29.04
C SER A 36 19.18 -1.10 28.45
N GLY A 37 18.31 -1.95 29.01
CA GLY A 37 16.89 -1.99 28.68
C GLY A 37 16.15 -0.75 29.18
N TRP A 38 16.37 -0.37 30.45
CA TRP A 38 15.79 0.81 31.10
C TRP A 38 16.15 2.11 30.38
N ASP A 39 17.42 2.28 30.00
CA ASP A 39 17.93 3.42 29.25
C ASP A 39 17.34 3.45 27.83
N SER A 40 17.08 2.27 27.21
CA SER A 40 16.38 2.16 25.92
C SER A 40 14.87 2.42 25.98
N LEU A 41 14.28 2.42 27.18
CA LEU A 41 12.84 2.66 27.41
C LEU A 41 12.49 4.14 27.57
N GLY A 42 13.48 5.04 27.67
CA GLY A 42 13.27 6.50 27.64
C GLY A 42 12.43 7.04 28.82
N LEU A 43 12.58 6.46 30.00
CA LEU A 43 11.82 6.82 31.21
C LEU A 43 12.37 8.10 31.88
N ASP A 44 12.06 9.26 31.30
CA ASP A 44 12.29 10.56 31.96
C ASP A 44 11.47 10.67 33.26
N THR A 45 12.10 11.08 34.35
CA THR A 45 11.49 11.31 35.68
C THR A 45 10.17 12.12 35.66
N PRO A 46 10.05 13.24 34.90
CA PRO A 46 8.77 13.96 34.77
C PRO A 46 7.63 13.12 34.17
N THR A 47 7.91 12.06 33.40
CA THR A 47 6.88 11.14 32.89
C THR A 47 6.26 10.31 34.02
N ILE A 48 7.08 9.89 34.99
CA ILE A 48 6.62 9.18 36.19
C ILE A 48 5.81 10.15 37.08
N LEU A 49 6.26 11.40 37.21
CA LEU A 49 5.54 12.46 37.94
C LEU A 49 4.15 12.75 37.31
N LEU A 50 4.08 12.81 35.97
CA LEU A 50 2.82 12.94 35.22
C LEU A 50 1.86 11.76 35.44
N MET A 51 2.37 10.54 35.64
CA MET A 51 1.54 9.38 35.98
C MET A 51 0.96 9.45 37.39
N MET A 52 1.70 10.00 38.36
CA MET A 52 1.20 10.19 39.73
C MET A 52 0.03 11.18 39.80
N ASN A 53 0.01 12.21 38.94
CA ASN A 53 -1.08 13.19 38.87
C ASN A 53 -2.46 12.60 38.49
N PHE A 54 -2.53 11.40 37.89
CA PHE A 54 -3.81 10.72 37.65
C PHE A 54 -4.49 10.17 38.91
N GLN A 55 -3.80 10.15 40.06
CA GLN A 55 -4.37 9.78 41.35
C GLN A 55 -4.72 10.99 42.24
N ALA A 56 -4.58 12.22 41.74
CA ALA A 56 -4.93 13.43 42.46
C ALA A 56 -6.43 13.45 42.83
N ASP A 57 -6.73 13.69 44.11
CA ASP A 57 -8.10 13.66 44.64
C ASP A 57 -9.05 14.62 43.92
N ALA A 58 -8.56 15.79 43.47
CA ALA A 58 -9.32 16.75 42.68
C ALA A 58 -9.83 16.19 41.32
N VAL A 59 -9.09 15.25 40.71
CA VAL A 59 -9.50 14.60 39.45
C VAL A 59 -10.51 13.49 39.75
N ALA A 60 -10.25 12.68 40.78
CA ALA A 60 -11.13 11.60 41.21
C ALA A 60 -12.51 12.12 41.68
N SER A 61 -12.54 13.20 42.46
CA SER A 61 -13.76 13.83 42.96
C SER A 61 -14.57 14.52 41.85
N LYS A 62 -13.92 15.11 40.84
CA LYS A 62 -14.62 15.80 39.74
C LYS A 62 -15.31 14.82 38.78
N PHE A 63 -14.63 13.74 38.39
CA PHE A 63 -15.11 12.80 37.37
C PHE A 63 -15.80 11.54 37.93
N THR A 64 -15.77 11.34 39.26
CA THR A 64 -16.47 10.30 40.05
C THR A 64 -16.54 8.91 39.43
N THR A 65 -17.57 8.60 38.63
CA THR A 65 -17.81 7.29 38.00
C THR A 65 -17.39 7.21 36.54
N VAL A 66 -17.11 8.35 35.88
CA VAL A 66 -16.72 8.44 34.46
C VAL A 66 -15.19 8.44 34.28
N GLY A 67 -14.40 8.51 35.36
CA GLY A 67 -12.95 8.68 35.34
C GLY A 67 -12.16 7.74 34.40
N TYR A 68 -12.45 6.44 34.41
CA TYR A 68 -11.80 5.46 33.51
C TYR A 68 -11.98 5.78 32.01
N LEU A 69 -13.02 6.53 31.63
CA LEU A 69 -13.29 6.87 30.24
C LEU A 69 -12.25 7.85 29.67
N MET A 70 -11.67 8.70 30.51
CA MET A 70 -10.60 9.62 30.12
C MET A 70 -9.38 8.85 29.61
N ALA A 71 -9.02 7.75 30.27
CA ALA A 71 -7.92 6.88 29.85
C ALA A 71 -8.23 6.17 28.52
N ILE A 72 -9.46 5.68 28.34
CA ILE A 72 -9.88 5.03 27.08
C ILE A 72 -9.83 6.03 25.92
N ILE A 73 -10.32 7.25 26.11
CA ILE A 73 -10.34 8.28 25.06
C ILE A 73 -8.93 8.81 24.78
N SER A 74 -8.06 8.91 25.79
CA SER A 74 -6.64 9.21 25.58
C SER A 74 -5.90 8.14 24.76
N VAL A 75 -6.33 6.88 24.79
CA VAL A 75 -5.78 5.81 23.93
C VAL A 75 -6.39 5.88 22.52
N LEU A 76 -7.70 6.17 22.41
CA LEU A 76 -8.37 6.32 21.11
C LEU A 76 -7.87 7.52 20.30
N GLY A 77 -7.47 8.62 20.96
CA GLY A 77 -6.80 9.76 20.32
C GLY A 77 -5.42 9.44 19.72
N PHE A 78 -4.86 8.25 20.00
CA PHE A 78 -3.73 7.65 19.27
C PHE A 78 -2.50 8.58 19.10
N SER A 79 -1.96 9.09 20.21
CA SER A 79 -0.85 10.07 20.30
C SER A 79 0.48 9.69 19.63
N ILE A 80 0.64 8.45 19.15
CA ILE A 80 1.83 7.97 18.41
C ILE A 80 1.81 8.43 16.94
N GLN A 81 0.68 8.91 16.43
CA GLN A 81 0.60 9.44 15.06
C GLN A 81 1.52 10.66 14.85
N PRO A 82 2.12 10.82 13.65
CA PRO A 82 2.93 12.00 13.34
C PRO A 82 2.09 13.29 13.42
N ARG A 83 2.67 14.34 14.01
CA ARG A 83 1.97 15.56 14.46
C ARG A 83 0.92 16.11 13.49
N ALA A 84 1.22 16.29 12.20
CA ALA A 84 0.21 16.83 11.26
C ALA A 84 -0.95 15.88 10.93
N LYS A 85 -0.77 14.55 11.05
CA LYS A 85 -1.88 13.59 10.99
C LYS A 85 -2.69 13.62 12.29
N PHE A 86 -2.00 13.57 13.42
CA PHE A 86 -2.60 13.64 14.75
C PHE A 86 -3.49 14.89 14.93
N ILE A 87 -2.99 16.07 14.54
CA ILE A 87 -3.76 17.33 14.62
C ILE A 87 -5.03 17.29 13.75
N GLN A 88 -4.95 16.73 12.53
CA GLN A 88 -6.15 16.58 11.69
C GLN A 88 -7.16 15.61 12.31
N MET A 89 -6.71 14.48 12.87
CA MET A 89 -7.59 13.52 13.55
C MET A 89 -8.23 14.15 14.80
N MET A 90 -7.43 14.82 15.63
CA MET A 90 -7.85 15.46 16.87
C MET A 90 -8.92 16.54 16.64
N VAL A 91 -8.84 17.32 15.55
CA VAL A 91 -9.89 18.29 15.18
C VAL A 91 -11.21 17.58 14.87
N LEU A 92 -11.18 16.41 14.22
CA LEU A 92 -12.38 15.60 13.94
C LEU A 92 -12.90 14.90 15.21
N ASP A 93 -12.02 14.43 16.09
CA ASP A 93 -12.39 13.80 17.38
C ASP A 93 -13.09 14.81 18.29
N VAL A 94 -12.53 16.02 18.45
CA VAL A 94 -13.14 17.10 19.25
C VAL A 94 -14.49 17.53 18.67
N LEU A 95 -14.59 17.67 17.33
CA LEU A 95 -15.85 18.01 16.67
C LEU A 95 -16.89 16.90 16.88
N ALA A 96 -16.52 15.63 16.72
CA ALA A 96 -17.42 14.49 16.93
C ALA A 96 -17.89 14.38 18.39
N VAL A 97 -17.02 14.65 19.37
CA VAL A 97 -17.39 14.76 20.79
C VAL A 97 -18.41 15.88 21.02
N CYS A 98 -18.17 17.08 20.49
CA CYS A 98 -19.09 18.22 20.66
C CYS A 98 -20.47 17.95 20.02
N VAL A 99 -20.50 17.37 18.81
CA VAL A 99 -21.75 16.99 18.13
C VAL A 99 -22.45 15.85 18.89
N ALA A 100 -21.72 14.86 19.40
CA ALA A 100 -22.29 13.80 20.24
C ALA A 100 -22.95 14.36 21.50
N SER A 101 -22.30 15.29 22.21
CA SER A 101 -22.89 15.95 23.38
C SER A 101 -24.14 16.75 23.04
N ALA A 102 -24.16 17.47 21.91
CA ALA A 102 -25.35 18.21 21.47
C ALA A 102 -26.54 17.29 21.13
N VAL A 103 -26.32 16.23 20.34
CA VAL A 103 -27.39 15.30 19.94
C VAL A 103 -27.87 14.43 21.12
N THR A 104 -26.96 14.04 22.02
CA THR A 104 -27.34 13.28 23.23
C THR A 104 -28.07 14.13 24.27
N LEU A 105 -27.83 15.45 24.33
CA LEU A 105 -28.70 16.38 25.08
C LEU A 105 -30.11 16.48 24.47
N LEU A 106 -30.24 16.49 23.14
CA LEU A 106 -31.55 16.49 22.45
C LEU A 106 -32.33 15.18 22.68
N MET A 107 -31.62 14.04 22.68
CA MET A 107 -32.15 12.74 23.10
C MET A 107 -32.65 12.77 24.55
N MET A 108 -31.81 13.23 25.49
CA MET A 108 -32.17 13.37 26.92
C MET A 108 -33.41 14.25 27.11
N TYR A 109 -33.46 15.42 26.45
CA TYR A 109 -34.62 16.31 26.48
C TYR A 109 -35.89 15.61 25.98
N SER A 110 -35.78 14.85 24.89
CA SER A 110 -36.89 14.08 24.31
C SER A 110 -37.38 12.98 25.27
N CYS A 111 -36.48 12.24 25.92
CA CYS A 111 -36.82 11.22 26.93
C CYS A 111 -37.51 11.84 28.16
N ILE A 112 -37.01 12.98 28.65
CA ILE A 112 -37.57 13.68 29.81
C ILE A 112 -38.96 14.25 29.46
N LYS A 113 -39.15 14.80 28.26
CA LYS A 113 -40.47 15.25 27.79
C LYS A 113 -41.45 14.08 27.59
N ALA A 114 -41.00 12.97 27.01
CA ALA A 114 -41.82 11.76 26.90
C ALA A 114 -42.26 11.24 28.27
N ARG A 115 -41.37 11.23 29.28
CA ARG A 115 -41.73 10.92 30.68
C ARG A 115 -42.76 11.91 31.22
N GLN A 116 -42.53 13.21 31.09
CA GLN A 116 -43.45 14.26 31.58
C GLN A 116 -44.87 14.17 31.00
N HIS A 117 -45.06 13.56 29.83
CA HIS A 117 -46.37 13.38 29.20
C HIS A 117 -47.05 12.03 29.53
N THR A 118 -46.35 11.05 30.12
CA THR A 118 -46.91 9.71 30.42
C THR A 118 -46.64 9.18 31.83
N GLU A 119 -46.08 10.02 32.71
CA GLU A 119 -45.80 9.69 34.10
C GLU A 119 -47.03 9.91 35.01
N VAL A 120 -47.54 8.83 35.59
CA VAL A 120 -48.74 8.83 36.46
C VAL A 120 -48.42 9.28 37.89
N VAL A 121 -47.17 9.12 38.33
CA VAL A 121 -46.70 9.51 39.68
C VAL A 121 -45.42 10.34 39.54
N PRO A 122 -45.39 11.62 39.97
CA PRO A 122 -44.24 12.50 39.77
C PRO A 122 -42.94 11.93 40.36
N SER A 123 -41.96 11.63 39.50
CA SER A 123 -40.65 11.09 39.88
C SER A 123 -39.59 12.16 40.11
N VAL A 124 -39.97 13.44 40.03
CA VAL A 124 -39.09 14.60 40.19
C VAL A 124 -38.41 14.57 41.56
N GLY A 125 -37.07 14.51 41.55
CA GLY A 125 -36.26 14.40 42.79
C GLY A 125 -35.94 12.97 43.24
N THR A 126 -36.52 11.93 42.64
CA THR A 126 -36.09 10.55 42.89
C THR A 126 -34.64 10.33 42.42
N SER A 127 -33.89 9.51 43.16
CA SER A 127 -32.56 9.08 42.72
C SER A 127 -32.67 8.16 41.50
N ILE A 128 -31.67 8.20 40.60
CA ILE A 128 -31.63 7.40 39.37
C ILE A 128 -31.92 5.91 39.64
N VAL A 129 -31.45 5.39 40.78
CA VAL A 129 -31.65 3.99 41.21
C VAL A 129 -33.12 3.67 41.49
N ASN A 130 -33.88 4.63 42.04
CA ASN A 130 -35.26 4.44 42.52
C ASN A 130 -36.32 5.00 41.55
N THR A 131 -35.93 5.70 40.49
CA THR A 131 -36.86 6.22 39.48
C THR A 131 -37.68 5.10 38.82
N PRO A 132 -39.03 5.18 38.80
CA PRO A 132 -39.87 4.15 38.19
C PRO A 132 -39.67 4.07 36.67
N TYR A 133 -39.82 2.88 36.11
CA TYR A 133 -39.76 2.65 34.67
C TYR A 133 -40.86 3.44 33.92
N ASN A 134 -40.51 4.03 32.78
CA ASN A 134 -41.46 4.69 31.88
C ASN A 134 -41.26 4.15 30.44
N PRO A 135 -42.28 3.54 29.82
CA PRO A 135 -42.13 2.90 28.50
C PRO A 135 -41.89 3.92 27.39
N SER A 136 -42.49 5.12 27.47
CA SER A 136 -42.36 6.17 26.45
C SER A 136 -40.94 6.74 26.41
N ALA A 137 -40.35 7.00 27.58
CA ALA A 137 -38.96 7.47 27.70
C ALA A 137 -37.95 6.43 27.21
N SER A 138 -38.20 5.14 27.51
CA SER A 138 -37.43 4.02 26.95
C SER A 138 -37.53 3.96 25.42
N ALA A 139 -38.75 3.97 24.87
CA ALA A 139 -38.97 3.92 23.42
C ALA A 139 -38.28 5.07 22.67
N VAL A 140 -38.41 6.30 23.17
CA VAL A 140 -37.75 7.49 22.60
C VAL A 140 -36.22 7.39 22.68
N SER A 141 -35.66 6.84 23.77
CA SER A 141 -34.22 6.56 23.89
C SER A 141 -33.75 5.56 22.83
N GLY A 142 -34.52 4.49 22.61
CA GLY A 142 -34.24 3.46 21.59
C GLY A 142 -34.22 4.01 20.16
N VAL A 143 -35.22 4.84 19.80
CA VAL A 143 -35.28 5.49 18.48
C VAL A 143 -34.09 6.43 18.27
N TRP A 144 -33.75 7.25 19.27
CA TRP A 144 -32.60 8.16 19.20
C TRP A 144 -31.25 7.43 19.11
N LEU A 145 -31.08 6.31 19.82
CA LEU A 145 -29.89 5.46 19.71
C LEU A 145 -29.77 4.87 18.29
N PHE A 146 -30.84 4.26 17.79
CA PHE A 146 -30.86 3.63 16.47
C PHE A 146 -30.50 4.64 15.38
N PHE A 147 -31.15 5.82 15.37
CA PHE A 147 -30.89 6.89 14.40
C PHE A 147 -29.43 7.38 14.45
N GLN A 148 -28.90 7.63 15.65
CA GLN A 148 -27.52 8.09 15.80
C GLN A 148 -26.49 7.07 15.31
N ILE A 149 -26.60 5.80 15.73
CA ILE A 149 -25.67 4.75 15.31
C ILE A 149 -25.78 4.51 13.79
N TYR A 150 -27.00 4.51 13.24
CA TYR A 150 -27.24 4.40 11.79
C TYR A 150 -26.51 5.49 11.00
N VAL A 151 -26.77 6.77 11.30
CA VAL A 151 -26.20 7.90 10.56
C VAL A 151 -24.68 7.93 10.69
N VAL A 152 -24.16 7.79 11.92
CA VAL A 152 -22.74 7.97 12.19
C VAL A 152 -21.89 6.80 11.65
N HIS A 153 -22.38 5.56 11.66
CA HIS A 153 -21.68 4.45 10.98
C HIS A 153 -21.88 4.45 9.46
N SER A 154 -22.93 5.05 8.92
CA SER A 154 -23.05 5.32 7.48
C SER A 154 -21.97 6.31 7.01
N PHE A 155 -21.74 7.38 7.78
CA PHE A 155 -20.61 8.30 7.53
C PHE A 155 -19.25 7.60 7.63
N ARG A 156 -19.05 6.71 8.61
CA ARG A 156 -17.83 5.88 8.72
C ARG A 156 -17.61 4.99 7.49
N ALA A 157 -18.66 4.42 6.91
CA ALA A 157 -18.54 3.62 5.70
C ALA A 157 -18.10 4.47 4.48
N LYS A 158 -18.77 5.62 4.26
CA LYS A 158 -18.42 6.56 3.18
C LYS A 158 -17.02 7.18 3.35
N PHE A 159 -16.58 7.40 4.60
CA PHE A 159 -15.32 8.06 4.93
C PHE A 159 -14.58 7.36 6.08
N GLN A 160 -13.68 6.42 5.74
CA GLN A 160 -12.90 5.67 6.74
C GLN A 160 -12.02 6.56 7.66
N GLN A 161 -11.66 7.77 7.23
CA GLN A 161 -10.97 8.78 8.06
C GLN A 161 -11.70 9.09 9.37
N PHE A 162 -13.03 8.94 9.42
CA PHE A 162 -13.83 9.19 10.62
C PHE A 162 -13.88 7.98 11.57
N GLN A 163 -13.11 6.91 11.37
CA GLN A 163 -13.16 5.71 12.20
C GLN A 163 -13.02 6.00 13.71
N PHE A 164 -12.00 6.74 14.14
CA PHE A 164 -11.81 7.10 15.55
C PHE A 164 -12.88 8.10 16.05
N PRO A 165 -13.18 9.21 15.36
CA PRO A 165 -14.28 10.12 15.71
C PRO A 165 -15.63 9.41 15.91
N VAL A 166 -15.96 8.45 15.04
CA VAL A 166 -17.20 7.65 15.08
C VAL A 166 -17.22 6.70 16.27
N ILE A 167 -16.08 6.09 16.62
CA ILE A 167 -15.97 5.23 17.81
C ILE A 167 -16.19 6.07 19.07
N ILE A 168 -15.57 7.25 19.17
CA ILE A 168 -15.74 8.15 20.33
C ILE A 168 -17.19 8.66 20.41
N TYR A 169 -17.79 9.10 19.30
CA TYR A 169 -19.22 9.43 19.22
C TYR A 169 -20.09 8.27 19.74
N SER A 170 -19.85 7.06 19.23
CA SER A 170 -20.64 5.87 19.58
C SER A 170 -20.52 5.48 21.05
N ILE A 171 -19.38 5.76 21.68
CA ILE A 171 -19.18 5.60 23.13
C ILE A 171 -20.04 6.61 23.89
N VAL A 172 -20.01 7.90 23.52
CA VAL A 172 -20.84 8.95 24.15
C VAL A 172 -22.34 8.66 23.99
N ALA A 173 -22.77 8.21 22.81
CA ALA A 173 -24.15 7.80 22.56
C ALA A 173 -24.58 6.57 23.39
N ASN A 174 -23.77 5.50 23.43
CA ASN A 174 -24.07 4.30 24.23
C ASN A 174 -24.10 4.61 25.75
N VAL A 175 -23.18 5.45 26.23
CA VAL A 175 -23.12 5.91 27.63
C VAL A 175 -24.37 6.70 28.02
N THR A 176 -24.76 7.70 27.23
CA THR A 176 -25.94 8.53 27.54
C THR A 176 -27.25 7.76 27.41
N PHE A 177 -27.41 6.95 26.36
CA PHE A 177 -28.56 6.06 26.14
C PHE A 177 -28.92 5.22 27.37
N SER A 178 -27.89 4.63 28.00
CA SER A 178 -28.06 3.67 29.11
C SER A 178 -28.62 4.28 30.39
N TYR A 179 -28.65 5.62 30.49
CA TYR A 179 -29.20 6.36 31.63
C TYR A 179 -30.39 7.27 31.25
N ALA A 180 -30.58 7.60 29.97
CA ALA A 180 -31.60 8.56 29.52
C ALA A 180 -33.05 8.24 29.95
N PRO A 181 -33.55 6.98 29.93
CA PRO A 181 -34.90 6.67 30.40
C PRO A 181 -35.12 6.92 31.90
N ARG A 182 -34.04 6.98 32.68
CA ARG A 182 -34.04 7.13 34.15
C ARG A 182 -33.78 8.57 34.61
N MET A 183 -33.55 9.51 33.69
CA MET A 183 -33.39 10.92 34.02
C MET A 183 -34.75 11.59 34.18
N THR A 184 -34.96 12.26 35.32
CA THR A 184 -36.23 12.92 35.68
C THR A 184 -36.18 14.44 35.50
N THR A 185 -34.98 15.04 35.45
CA THR A 185 -34.79 16.49 35.34
C THR A 185 -33.72 16.85 34.30
N MET A 186 -33.93 17.95 33.58
CA MET A 186 -32.97 18.43 32.58
C MET A 186 -31.64 18.86 33.24
N THR A 187 -31.67 19.38 34.47
CA THR A 187 -30.47 19.75 35.24
C THR A 187 -29.55 18.56 35.49
N ALA A 188 -30.11 17.38 35.82
CA ALA A 188 -29.33 16.15 35.96
C ALA A 188 -28.76 15.67 34.63
N ALA A 189 -29.54 15.73 33.55
CA ALA A 189 -29.07 15.38 32.20
C ALA A 189 -27.94 16.29 31.70
N ILE A 190 -28.05 17.61 31.90
CA ILE A 190 -26.99 18.58 31.58
C ILE A 190 -25.74 18.27 32.41
N SER A 191 -25.87 18.09 33.73
CA SER A 191 -24.73 17.74 34.59
C SER A 191 -24.03 16.45 34.16
N MET A 192 -24.79 15.42 33.74
CA MET A 192 -24.22 14.18 33.20
C MET A 192 -23.48 14.42 31.88
N VAL A 193 -24.09 15.07 30.89
CA VAL A 193 -23.47 15.26 29.58
C VAL A 193 -22.29 16.23 29.65
N THR A 194 -22.33 17.26 30.50
CA THR A 194 -21.17 18.13 30.75
C THR A 194 -20.01 17.36 31.37
N LYS A 195 -20.23 16.53 32.40
CA LYS A 195 -19.17 15.67 32.97
C LYS A 195 -18.60 14.69 31.94
N LEU A 196 -19.45 14.14 31.07
CA LEU A 196 -19.04 13.25 30.00
C LEU A 196 -18.21 13.98 28.92
N LEU A 197 -18.66 15.17 28.50
CA LEU A 197 -17.97 16.05 27.56
C LEU A 197 -16.59 16.45 28.10
N GLU A 198 -16.52 16.90 29.35
CA GLU A 198 -15.25 17.23 30.01
C GLU A 198 -14.32 16.01 30.09
N ALA A 199 -14.83 14.82 30.46
CA ALA A 199 -14.02 13.60 30.48
C ALA A 199 -13.47 13.23 29.09
N CYS A 200 -14.27 13.41 28.03
CA CYS A 200 -13.82 13.23 26.65
C CYS A 200 -12.73 14.23 26.27
N LEU A 201 -12.96 15.53 26.51
CA LEU A 201 -12.02 16.60 26.19
C LEU A 201 -10.72 16.52 26.99
N VAL A 202 -10.77 16.11 28.27
CA VAL A 202 -9.57 15.84 29.07
C VAL A 202 -8.79 14.65 28.50
N GLY A 203 -9.45 13.55 28.13
CA GLY A 203 -8.81 12.42 27.44
C GLY A 203 -8.08 12.83 26.16
N LEU A 204 -8.72 13.66 25.33
CA LEU A 204 -8.15 14.21 24.10
C LEU A 204 -7.01 15.22 24.37
N ALA A 205 -7.11 16.03 25.43
CA ALA A 205 -6.05 16.94 25.86
C ALA A 205 -4.81 16.20 26.38
N ILE A 206 -4.98 15.08 27.10
CA ILE A 206 -3.88 14.20 27.53
C ILE A 206 -3.17 13.63 26.30
N ALA A 207 -3.91 13.05 25.34
CA ALA A 207 -3.33 12.55 24.09
C ALA A 207 -2.56 13.65 23.33
N THR A 208 -3.09 14.89 23.34
CA THR A 208 -2.46 16.06 22.72
C THR A 208 -1.17 16.46 23.43
N GLY A 209 -1.16 16.47 24.77
CA GLY A 209 0.06 16.72 25.55
C GLY A 209 1.16 15.69 25.27
N VAL A 210 0.80 14.40 25.21
CA VAL A 210 1.73 13.30 24.88
C VAL A 210 2.31 13.47 23.46
N CYS A 211 1.48 13.73 22.45
CA CYS A 211 1.94 13.88 21.06
C CYS A 211 2.76 15.16 20.82
N LEU A 212 2.40 16.28 21.48
CA LEU A 212 3.08 17.55 21.26
C LEU A 212 4.37 17.70 22.07
N PHE A 213 4.41 17.21 23.32
CA PHE A 213 5.56 17.44 24.22
C PHE A 213 6.42 16.18 24.46
N ILE A 214 5.82 15.00 24.62
CA ILE A 214 6.57 13.77 25.01
C ILE A 214 7.12 13.03 23.79
N TYR A 215 6.32 12.85 22.73
CA TYR A 215 6.75 12.17 21.50
C TYR A 215 6.57 13.06 20.26
N PRO A 216 7.39 14.12 20.11
CA PRO A 216 7.19 15.22 19.14
C PRO A 216 7.53 14.88 17.67
N VAL A 217 7.16 13.69 17.17
CA VAL A 217 7.49 13.24 15.80
C VAL A 217 6.69 13.99 14.75
N THR A 218 7.40 14.73 13.90
CA THR A 218 6.82 15.45 12.76
C THR A 218 6.53 14.50 11.58
N SER A 219 5.49 14.79 10.80
CA SER A 219 5.23 14.12 9.52
C SER A 219 6.42 14.27 8.57
N ARG A 220 7.13 15.40 8.59
CA ARG A 220 8.39 15.59 7.83
C ARG A 220 9.49 14.62 8.25
N THR A 221 9.69 14.35 9.55
CA THR A 221 10.68 13.34 9.99
C THR A 221 10.33 11.93 9.52
N VAL A 222 9.04 11.59 9.39
CA VAL A 222 8.62 10.32 8.77
C VAL A 222 8.90 10.32 7.27
N VAL A 223 8.56 11.40 6.57
CA VAL A 223 8.81 11.56 5.13
C VAL A 223 10.30 11.51 4.78
N PHE A 224 11.19 12.14 5.56
CA PHE A 224 12.64 12.02 5.36
C PHE A 224 13.14 10.58 5.57
N LYS A 225 12.63 9.86 6.59
CA LYS A 225 12.97 8.45 6.82
C LYS A 225 12.44 7.55 5.69
N GLN A 226 11.27 7.85 5.13
CA GLN A 226 10.72 7.16 3.96
C GLN A 226 11.51 7.48 2.68
N MET A 227 11.96 8.72 2.47
CA MET A 227 12.85 9.08 1.35
C MET A 227 14.18 8.35 1.44
N ALA A 228 14.80 8.28 2.62
CA ALA A 228 16.01 7.47 2.85
C ALA A 228 15.76 5.97 2.57
N GLY A 229 14.63 5.43 3.04
CA GLY A 229 14.23 4.04 2.76
C GLY A 229 13.93 3.77 1.29
N TYR A 230 13.36 4.74 0.57
CA TYR A 230 13.11 4.67 -0.88
C TYR A 230 14.44 4.56 -1.62
N VAL A 231 15.42 5.43 -1.32
CA VAL A 231 16.76 5.33 -1.92
C VAL A 231 17.41 3.99 -1.59
N GLY A 232 17.33 3.52 -0.34
CA GLY A 232 17.83 2.19 0.06
C GLY A 232 17.17 1.04 -0.73
N CYS A 233 15.88 1.15 -1.07
CA CYS A 233 15.21 0.15 -1.90
C CYS A 233 15.54 0.25 -3.39
N LEU A 234 15.82 1.45 -3.93
CA LEU A 234 16.36 1.60 -5.29
C LEU A 234 17.76 0.95 -5.39
N ARG A 235 18.65 1.25 -4.44
CA ARG A 235 19.98 0.63 -4.32
C ARG A 235 19.89 -0.90 -4.21
N GLY A 236 19.02 -1.41 -3.33
CA GLY A 236 18.81 -2.85 -3.18
C GLY A 236 18.19 -3.54 -4.41
N ALA A 237 17.43 -2.83 -5.25
CA ALA A 237 16.96 -3.36 -6.53
C ALA A 237 18.08 -3.39 -7.58
N LEU A 238 18.90 -2.35 -7.64
CA LEU A 238 20.09 -2.29 -8.50
C LEU A 238 21.08 -3.41 -8.19
N GLN A 239 21.34 -3.69 -6.91
CA GLN A 239 22.16 -4.82 -6.48
C GLN A 239 21.55 -6.18 -6.85
N ALA A 240 20.22 -6.32 -6.75
CA ALA A 240 19.52 -7.53 -7.22
C ALA A 240 19.58 -7.68 -8.75
N HIS A 241 19.69 -6.56 -9.49
CA HIS A 241 19.95 -6.58 -10.93
C HIS A 241 21.38 -7.02 -11.27
N THR A 242 22.40 -6.60 -10.51
CA THR A 242 23.77 -7.12 -10.68
C THR A 242 23.80 -8.64 -10.55
N VAL A 243 23.31 -9.19 -9.43
CA VAL A 243 23.31 -10.64 -9.16
C VAL A 243 22.50 -11.42 -10.19
N TYR A 244 21.41 -10.84 -10.71
CA TYR A 244 20.66 -11.46 -11.80
C TYR A 244 21.44 -11.47 -13.11
N PHE A 245 22.06 -10.35 -13.50
CA PHE A 245 22.88 -10.31 -14.72
C PHE A 245 24.07 -11.26 -14.63
N GLU A 246 24.71 -11.38 -13.47
CA GLU A 246 25.74 -12.38 -13.18
C GLU A 246 25.22 -13.82 -13.40
N SER A 247 24.00 -14.12 -12.97
CA SER A 247 23.39 -15.44 -13.23
C SER A 247 23.08 -15.73 -14.71
N LEU A 248 22.98 -14.71 -15.58
CA LEU A 248 22.73 -14.88 -17.02
C LEU A 248 23.97 -15.28 -17.82
N GLU A 249 25.16 -15.34 -17.20
CA GLU A 249 26.41 -15.74 -17.86
C GLU A 249 26.60 -17.26 -17.89
N GLU A 250 25.83 -18.01 -17.10
CA GLU A 250 25.92 -19.47 -16.97
C GLU A 250 24.56 -20.19 -17.04
N SER A 251 23.47 -19.60 -16.53
CA SER A 251 22.18 -20.30 -16.43
C SER A 251 21.32 -20.25 -17.71
N ASP A 252 20.49 -21.29 -17.93
CA ASP A 252 19.41 -21.23 -18.94
C ASP A 252 18.31 -20.27 -18.46
N MET A 253 18.39 -19.02 -18.90
CA MET A 253 17.39 -17.97 -18.66
C MET A 253 16.00 -18.24 -19.27
N PHE A 254 15.87 -19.25 -20.13
CA PHE A 254 14.60 -19.78 -20.64
C PHE A 254 14.14 -21.04 -19.89
N GLY A 255 14.94 -21.49 -18.92
CA GLY A 255 14.79 -22.71 -18.13
C GLY A 255 13.55 -22.78 -17.25
N ARG A 256 13.37 -23.95 -16.63
CA ARG A 256 12.40 -24.17 -15.55
C ARG A 256 13.16 -24.08 -14.24
N ALA A 257 12.69 -23.24 -13.31
CA ALA A 257 13.41 -22.94 -12.07
C ALA A 257 13.83 -24.22 -11.34
N GLU A 258 15.13 -24.33 -11.07
CA GLU A 258 15.79 -25.59 -10.75
C GLU A 258 15.12 -26.36 -9.60
N THR A 259 14.70 -27.59 -9.88
CA THR A 259 14.40 -28.59 -8.85
C THR A 259 14.49 -30.00 -9.41
N TYR A 260 14.43 -31.00 -8.50
CA TYR A 260 14.62 -32.45 -8.69
C TYR A 260 13.94 -33.17 -9.89
N ASP A 261 13.10 -32.50 -10.67
CA ASP A 261 12.49 -33.05 -11.90
C ASP A 261 12.53 -31.96 -12.98
N SER A 262 13.39 -32.15 -13.98
CA SER A 262 13.58 -31.21 -15.09
C SER A 262 12.41 -31.19 -16.09
N LYS A 263 11.50 -32.18 -16.03
CA LYS A 263 10.47 -32.40 -17.06
C LYS A 263 9.13 -31.72 -16.77
N VAL A 264 8.94 -31.13 -15.58
CA VAL A 264 7.66 -30.51 -15.16
C VAL A 264 7.86 -29.06 -14.66
N GLU A 265 7.09 -28.10 -15.19
CA GLU A 265 7.12 -26.72 -14.68
C GLU A 265 6.46 -26.65 -13.28
N LYS A 266 7.25 -26.30 -12.26
CA LYS A 266 6.81 -26.34 -10.86
C LYS A 266 5.87 -25.18 -10.50
N ILE A 267 4.58 -25.41 -10.66
CA ILE A 267 3.51 -24.53 -10.17
C ILE A 267 3.12 -24.94 -8.75
N THR A 268 3.57 -24.16 -7.76
CA THR A 268 3.18 -24.33 -6.35
C THR A 268 1.74 -23.88 -6.09
N LYS A 269 1.29 -24.00 -4.83
CA LYS A 269 -0.01 -23.47 -4.39
C LYS A 269 -0.10 -21.97 -4.65
N ASP A 270 1.00 -21.23 -4.46
CA ASP A 270 1.07 -19.77 -4.54
C ASP A 270 1.50 -19.23 -5.91
N GLY A 271 2.12 -20.04 -6.79
CA GLY A 271 2.42 -19.63 -8.17
C GLY A 271 3.49 -20.47 -8.89
N LYS A 272 3.87 -20.05 -10.10
CA LYS A 272 5.10 -20.52 -10.77
C LYS A 272 6.31 -20.17 -9.90
N VAL A 273 7.24 -21.12 -9.75
CA VAL A 273 8.54 -20.86 -9.11
C VAL A 273 9.46 -20.16 -10.11
N TYR A 274 10.22 -19.19 -9.63
CA TYR A 274 11.24 -18.43 -10.37
C TYR A 274 12.62 -18.78 -9.80
N SER A 275 13.70 -18.41 -10.50
CA SER A 275 15.03 -18.44 -9.89
C SER A 275 15.07 -17.51 -8.66
N PRO A 276 15.92 -17.77 -7.66
CA PRO A 276 15.95 -16.95 -6.44
C PRO A 276 16.34 -15.48 -6.73
N GLU A 277 17.15 -15.22 -7.75
CA GLU A 277 17.57 -13.89 -8.23
C GLU A 277 16.38 -13.14 -8.85
N ALA A 278 15.65 -13.80 -9.76
CA ALA A 278 14.43 -13.25 -10.36
C ALA A 278 13.33 -12.98 -9.31
N GLN A 279 13.24 -13.82 -8.27
CA GLN A 279 12.37 -13.59 -7.13
C GLN A 279 12.87 -12.44 -6.24
N ALA A 280 14.19 -12.24 -6.10
CA ALA A 280 14.78 -11.13 -5.37
C ALA A 280 14.47 -9.78 -6.04
N ILE A 281 14.65 -9.67 -7.37
CA ILE A 281 14.27 -8.48 -8.16
C ILE A 281 12.80 -8.13 -7.93
N ARG A 282 11.87 -9.09 -8.14
CA ARG A 282 10.44 -8.86 -7.95
C ARG A 282 10.09 -8.42 -6.52
N THR A 283 10.78 -8.99 -5.52
CA THR A 283 10.64 -8.60 -4.11
C THR A 283 11.16 -7.19 -3.84
N ALA A 284 12.23 -6.75 -4.52
CA ALA A 284 12.75 -5.39 -4.42
C ALA A 284 11.82 -4.36 -5.07
N VAL A 285 11.32 -4.65 -6.27
CA VAL A 285 10.31 -3.83 -6.98
C VAL A 285 9.05 -3.65 -6.15
N GLN A 286 8.53 -4.72 -5.54
CA GLN A 286 7.36 -4.63 -4.65
C GLN A 286 7.61 -3.68 -3.46
N LYS A 287 8.80 -3.71 -2.86
CA LYS A 287 9.18 -2.78 -1.76
C LYS A 287 9.27 -1.33 -2.23
N ILE A 288 9.85 -1.07 -3.41
CA ILE A 288 9.89 0.29 -4.00
C ILE A 288 8.46 0.80 -4.24
N THR A 289 7.61 -0.02 -4.87
CA THR A 289 6.19 0.25 -5.12
C THR A 289 5.42 0.56 -3.82
N GLU A 290 5.62 -0.24 -2.77
CA GLU A 290 4.95 -0.05 -1.47
C GLU A 290 5.40 1.24 -0.78
N ILE A 291 6.70 1.55 -0.79
CA ILE A 291 7.24 2.80 -0.23
C ILE A 291 6.80 4.01 -1.05
N HIS A 292 6.70 3.89 -2.38
CA HIS A 292 6.20 4.95 -3.25
C HIS A 292 4.77 5.36 -2.87
N GLY A 293 3.87 4.38 -2.70
CA GLY A 293 2.49 4.63 -2.25
C GLY A 293 2.41 5.28 -0.87
N LYS A 294 3.16 4.76 0.11
CA LYS A 294 3.23 5.31 1.47
C LYS A 294 3.75 6.75 1.49
N LEU A 295 4.88 7.00 0.82
CA LEU A 295 5.50 8.33 0.73
C LEU A 295 4.62 9.33 0.01
N HIS A 296 3.91 8.92 -1.06
CA HIS A 296 2.95 9.79 -1.74
C HIS A 296 1.84 10.29 -0.79
N GLY A 297 1.31 9.39 0.05
CA GLY A 297 0.32 9.72 1.07
C GLY A 297 0.87 10.66 2.16
N ASP A 298 1.97 10.29 2.79
CA ASP A 298 2.55 11.02 3.93
C ASP A 298 3.08 12.41 3.54
N LEU A 299 3.54 12.57 2.30
CA LEU A 299 3.97 13.84 1.72
C LEU A 299 2.86 14.92 1.75
N THR A 300 1.58 14.54 1.66
CA THR A 300 0.47 15.51 1.74
C THR A 300 0.40 16.21 3.09
N PHE A 301 0.65 15.49 4.18
CA PHE A 301 0.67 16.03 5.56
C PHE A 301 1.96 16.79 5.84
N ALA A 302 3.11 16.26 5.44
CA ALA A 302 4.41 16.92 5.58
C ALA A 302 4.46 18.31 4.91
N LYS A 303 3.70 18.52 3.84
CA LYS A 303 3.54 19.83 3.16
C LYS A 303 2.65 20.84 3.88
N ARG A 304 1.75 20.37 4.76
CA ARG A 304 0.82 21.20 5.56
C ARG A 304 1.36 21.46 6.97
N GLU A 305 2.30 20.66 7.43
CA GLU A 305 2.91 20.77 8.74
C GLU A 305 3.73 22.05 8.90
N VAL A 306 3.49 22.80 9.99
CA VAL A 306 4.42 23.83 10.48
C VAL A 306 5.61 23.11 11.11
N ALA A 307 6.82 23.34 10.59
CA ALA A 307 8.02 22.66 11.06
C ALA A 307 9.25 23.58 11.08
N PHE A 308 10.22 23.25 11.92
CA PHE A 308 11.55 23.86 11.92
C PHE A 308 12.53 22.93 11.19
N GLY A 309 13.18 23.40 10.12
CA GLY A 309 14.02 22.55 9.28
C GLY A 309 14.68 23.29 8.10
N ASN A 310 15.24 22.51 7.16
CA ASN A 310 16.08 23.02 6.07
C ASN A 310 15.39 23.05 4.69
N LEU A 311 14.43 22.16 4.45
CA LEU A 311 13.81 21.96 3.12
C LEU A 311 12.33 22.32 3.14
N GLY A 312 11.91 23.10 2.15
CA GLY A 312 10.54 23.55 1.99
C GLY A 312 9.58 22.45 1.53
N PRO A 313 8.26 22.68 1.62
CA PRO A 313 7.24 21.72 1.15
C PRO A 313 7.32 21.46 -0.37
N ASP A 314 7.92 22.39 -1.10
CA ASP A 314 8.07 22.32 -2.56
C ASP A 314 9.39 21.64 -2.94
N ASP A 315 10.47 21.84 -2.15
CA ASP A 315 11.70 21.06 -2.26
C ASP A 315 11.42 19.57 -1.95
N LEU A 316 10.57 19.26 -0.94
CA LEU A 316 10.07 17.90 -0.68
C LEU A 316 9.26 17.32 -1.86
N GLN A 317 8.53 18.14 -2.61
CA GLN A 317 7.81 17.69 -3.82
C GLN A 317 8.77 17.41 -4.98
N ALA A 318 9.85 18.19 -5.11
CA ALA A 318 10.90 17.94 -6.09
C ALA A 318 11.68 16.66 -5.79
N ILE A 319 12.05 16.41 -4.52
CA ILE A 319 12.68 15.15 -4.10
C ILE A 319 11.79 13.94 -4.44
N PHE A 320 10.49 14.01 -4.14
CA PHE A 320 9.54 12.94 -4.52
C PHE A 320 9.39 12.78 -6.05
N ARG A 321 9.44 13.88 -6.82
CA ARG A 321 9.44 13.83 -8.28
C ARG A 321 10.69 13.09 -8.81
N ASN A 322 11.87 13.41 -8.28
CA ASN A 322 13.13 12.82 -8.73
C ASN A 322 13.22 11.33 -8.34
N LEU A 323 12.82 10.97 -7.11
CA LEU A 323 12.67 9.57 -6.69
C LEU A 323 11.74 8.75 -7.60
N ARG A 324 10.68 9.37 -8.13
CA ARG A 324 9.79 8.74 -9.12
C ARG A 324 10.43 8.65 -10.51
N GLN A 325 11.17 9.68 -10.94
CA GLN A 325 11.91 9.67 -12.21
C GLN A 325 12.97 8.56 -12.24
N VAL A 326 13.71 8.34 -11.15
CA VAL A 326 14.65 7.21 -11.02
C VAL A 326 13.92 5.86 -10.89
N MET A 327 12.76 5.81 -10.22
CA MET A 327 11.98 4.56 -10.08
C MET A 327 11.52 3.98 -11.42
N ILE A 328 11.09 4.81 -12.38
CA ILE A 328 10.48 4.31 -13.63
C ILE A 328 11.43 3.40 -14.43
N PRO A 329 12.69 3.77 -14.75
CA PRO A 329 13.60 2.89 -15.47
C PRO A 329 14.11 1.72 -14.61
N VAL A 330 14.30 1.89 -13.28
CA VAL A 330 14.68 0.78 -12.38
C VAL A 330 13.59 -0.30 -12.32
N VAL A 331 12.31 0.10 -12.22
CA VAL A 331 11.18 -0.84 -12.32
C VAL A 331 11.06 -1.38 -13.74
N GLY A 332 11.36 -0.56 -14.76
CA GLY A 332 11.50 -1.01 -16.16
C GLY A 332 12.46 -2.18 -16.31
N LEU A 333 13.65 -2.10 -15.69
CA LEU A 333 14.70 -3.11 -15.82
C LEU A 333 14.27 -4.48 -15.28
N SER A 334 13.33 -4.51 -14.33
CA SER A 334 12.73 -5.75 -13.80
C SER A 334 11.91 -6.54 -14.83
N PHE A 335 11.40 -5.90 -15.88
CA PHE A 335 10.67 -6.59 -16.93
C PHE A 335 11.57 -7.43 -17.84
N THR A 336 12.89 -7.31 -17.75
CA THR A 336 13.84 -8.26 -18.37
C THR A 336 13.50 -9.72 -18.01
N VAL A 337 13.16 -9.98 -16.75
CA VAL A 337 12.70 -11.30 -16.26
C VAL A 337 11.41 -11.74 -16.99
N ASP A 338 10.43 -10.84 -17.09
CA ASP A 338 9.17 -11.08 -17.79
C ASP A 338 9.36 -11.26 -19.31
N LEU A 339 10.38 -10.62 -19.89
CA LEU A 339 10.68 -10.65 -21.33
C LEU A 339 11.34 -11.97 -21.74
N PHE A 340 12.32 -12.46 -20.97
CA PHE A 340 12.85 -13.81 -21.16
C PHE A 340 11.78 -14.88 -20.98
N GLN A 341 10.90 -14.75 -19.97
CA GLN A 341 9.74 -15.64 -19.82
C GLN A 341 8.81 -15.59 -21.04
N ARG A 342 8.42 -14.40 -21.53
CA ARG A 342 7.56 -14.25 -22.72
C ARG A 342 8.20 -14.82 -23.98
N LEU A 343 9.52 -14.72 -24.13
CA LEU A 343 10.25 -15.31 -25.26
C LEU A 343 10.24 -16.84 -25.20
N SER A 344 10.44 -17.43 -24.01
CA SER A 344 10.29 -18.88 -23.78
C SER A 344 8.86 -19.38 -24.04
N GLU A 345 7.85 -18.65 -23.57
CA GLU A 345 6.42 -18.96 -23.82
C GLU A 345 6.07 -18.86 -25.32
N TYR A 346 6.54 -17.82 -26.01
CA TYR A 346 6.31 -17.63 -27.46
C TYR A 346 6.99 -18.72 -28.31
N ASN A 347 8.22 -19.10 -27.96
CA ASN A 347 8.96 -20.18 -28.61
C ASN A 347 8.51 -21.58 -28.17
N LYS A 348 7.54 -21.69 -27.24
CA LYS A 348 7.03 -22.93 -26.62
C LYS A 348 8.07 -23.78 -25.89
N TRP A 349 9.23 -23.23 -25.52
CA TRP A 349 10.34 -23.95 -24.90
C TRP A 349 10.03 -24.57 -23.51
N ASN A 350 8.88 -24.24 -22.90
CA ASN A 350 8.44 -24.76 -21.62
C ASN A 350 7.06 -25.45 -21.62
N THR A 351 6.56 -25.93 -22.77
CA THR A 351 5.36 -26.79 -22.77
C THR A 351 5.62 -28.13 -22.07
N PRO A 352 4.59 -28.77 -21.48
CA PRO A 352 4.69 -30.17 -21.05
C PRO A 352 5.12 -31.06 -22.21
N ILE A 353 5.98 -32.05 -21.93
CA ILE A 353 6.46 -33.00 -22.95
C ILE A 353 5.30 -33.97 -23.24
N ASP A 354 4.89 -34.05 -24.50
CA ASP A 354 4.02 -35.12 -24.97
C ASP A 354 4.91 -36.31 -25.37
N PRO A 355 4.75 -37.50 -24.76
CA PRO A 355 5.61 -38.65 -25.04
C PRO A 355 5.44 -39.24 -26.46
N THR A 356 4.57 -38.66 -27.30
CA THR A 356 4.37 -39.05 -28.70
C THR A 356 4.90 -38.05 -29.73
N ALA A 357 5.42 -36.89 -29.30
CA ALA A 357 5.94 -35.85 -30.18
C ALA A 357 7.43 -36.08 -30.53
N THR A 358 7.85 -35.67 -31.73
CA THR A 358 9.24 -35.80 -32.19
C THR A 358 10.10 -34.62 -31.72
N ASP A 359 11.14 -34.90 -30.92
CA ASP A 359 12.01 -33.86 -30.35
C ASP A 359 12.95 -33.23 -31.39
N ILE A 360 12.67 -31.97 -31.73
CA ILE A 360 13.42 -31.10 -32.65
C ILE A 360 13.78 -29.70 -32.03
N PRO A 361 13.09 -29.15 -30.99
CA PRO A 361 13.39 -27.79 -30.49
C PRO A 361 14.78 -27.54 -29.84
N ASP A 362 15.38 -28.53 -29.18
CA ASP A 362 16.40 -28.26 -28.15
C ASP A 362 17.75 -27.75 -28.69
N LEU A 363 18.15 -28.19 -29.89
CA LEU A 363 19.40 -27.73 -30.51
C LEU A 363 19.39 -26.22 -30.83
N VAL A 364 18.20 -25.66 -31.10
CA VAL A 364 18.00 -24.22 -31.31
C VAL A 364 17.94 -23.48 -29.97
N ARG A 365 17.34 -24.09 -28.94
CA ARG A 365 17.34 -23.55 -27.56
C ARG A 365 18.76 -23.39 -27.03
N HIS A 366 19.57 -24.45 -27.08
CA HIS A 366 20.94 -24.46 -26.57
C HIS A 366 21.80 -23.36 -27.23
N ARG A 367 21.71 -23.21 -28.56
CA ARG A 367 22.42 -22.13 -29.26
C ARG A 367 22.00 -20.74 -28.78
N VAL A 368 20.70 -20.49 -28.62
CA VAL A 368 20.21 -19.17 -28.16
C VAL A 368 20.55 -18.90 -26.69
N VAL A 369 20.67 -19.93 -25.84
CA VAL A 369 21.24 -19.79 -24.49
C VAL A 369 22.71 -19.39 -24.58
N GLN A 370 23.54 -20.11 -25.33
CA GLN A 370 24.98 -19.81 -25.48
C GLN A 370 25.21 -18.37 -25.99
N GLU A 371 24.53 -17.97 -27.07
CA GLU A 371 24.55 -16.59 -27.58
C GLU A 371 24.23 -15.56 -26.48
N TRP A 372 23.20 -15.79 -25.66
CA TRP A 372 22.87 -14.86 -24.59
C TRP A 372 23.90 -14.84 -23.46
N ASN A 373 24.45 -16.00 -23.08
CA ASN A 373 25.46 -16.09 -22.04
C ASN A 373 26.76 -15.36 -22.45
N ASP A 374 27.19 -15.51 -23.70
CA ASP A 374 28.41 -14.86 -24.21
C ASP A 374 28.22 -13.35 -24.42
N ILE A 375 27.04 -12.89 -24.88
CA ILE A 375 26.65 -11.47 -24.85
C ILE A 375 26.68 -10.92 -23.42
N MET A 376 26.15 -11.66 -22.43
CA MET A 376 26.09 -11.20 -21.04
C MET A 376 27.49 -11.08 -20.41
N ARG A 377 28.39 -12.04 -20.67
CA ARG A 377 29.81 -11.97 -20.27
C ARG A 377 30.50 -10.72 -20.85
N ALA A 378 30.27 -10.45 -22.14
CA ALA A 378 30.84 -9.28 -22.82
C ALA A 378 30.35 -7.92 -22.26
N VAL A 379 29.26 -7.89 -21.49
CA VAL A 379 28.71 -6.66 -20.88
C VAL A 379 28.75 -6.64 -19.35
N HIS A 380 29.28 -7.67 -18.68
CA HIS A 380 29.40 -7.76 -17.23
C HIS A 380 30.04 -6.50 -16.63
N ASP A 381 31.31 -6.24 -16.94
CA ASP A 381 32.07 -5.12 -16.38
C ASP A 381 31.43 -3.75 -16.68
N PRO A 382 30.99 -3.46 -17.93
CA PRO A 382 30.19 -2.28 -18.22
C PRO A 382 28.94 -2.12 -17.36
N PHE A 383 28.08 -3.15 -17.28
CA PHE A 383 26.81 -3.08 -16.58
C PHE A 383 27.05 -2.94 -15.07
N LYS A 384 28.02 -3.67 -14.52
CA LYS A 384 28.44 -3.64 -13.12
C LYS A 384 29.03 -2.29 -12.72
N SER A 385 29.94 -1.73 -13.53
CA SER A 385 30.52 -0.39 -13.31
C SER A 385 29.46 0.71 -13.38
N MET A 386 28.51 0.62 -14.32
CA MET A 386 27.38 1.55 -14.42
C MET A 386 26.42 1.42 -13.23
N ILE A 387 26.02 0.20 -12.84
CA ILE A 387 25.19 -0.03 -11.64
C ILE A 387 25.86 0.54 -10.39
N GLN A 388 27.18 0.36 -10.25
CA GLN A 388 27.96 0.93 -9.15
C GLN A 388 27.94 2.47 -9.19
N ALA A 389 28.15 3.10 -10.35
CA ALA A 389 28.10 4.56 -10.48
C ALA A 389 26.70 5.14 -10.14
N ILE A 390 25.63 4.42 -10.49
CA ILE A 390 24.25 4.76 -10.12
C ILE A 390 24.05 4.63 -8.59
N ASP A 391 24.57 3.56 -7.99
CA ASP A 391 24.49 3.31 -6.54
C ASP A 391 25.26 4.36 -5.72
N GLU A 392 26.45 4.74 -6.18
CA GLU A 392 27.28 5.83 -5.68
C GLU A 392 26.58 7.19 -5.80
N GLY A 393 25.90 7.46 -6.92
CA GLY A 393 25.09 8.67 -7.11
C GLY A 393 23.89 8.75 -6.16
N LEU A 394 23.19 7.63 -5.94
CA LEU A 394 22.14 7.52 -4.94
C LEU A 394 22.68 7.68 -3.50
N GLN A 395 23.89 7.21 -3.23
CA GLN A 395 24.59 7.43 -1.96
C GLN A 395 24.97 8.91 -1.78
N HIS A 396 25.51 9.56 -2.81
CA HIS A 396 25.84 10.99 -2.80
C HIS A 396 24.60 11.83 -2.47
N VAL A 397 23.49 11.62 -3.19
CA VAL A 397 22.20 12.30 -2.92
C VAL A 397 21.75 12.09 -1.48
N SER A 398 21.91 10.87 -0.95
CA SER A 398 21.54 10.53 0.43
C SER A 398 22.36 11.31 1.46
N PHE A 399 23.65 11.55 1.23
CA PHE A 399 24.50 12.33 2.11
C PHE A 399 24.28 13.84 1.97
N VAL A 400 24.21 14.36 0.73
CA VAL A 400 24.02 15.81 0.48
C VAL A 400 22.67 16.30 0.99
N LEU A 401 21.58 15.58 0.71
CA LEU A 401 20.25 15.89 1.25
C LEU A 401 20.09 15.55 2.74
N LYS A 402 21.14 15.03 3.41
CA LYS A 402 21.18 14.65 4.83
C LYS A 402 20.13 13.59 5.22
N LEU A 403 19.76 12.73 4.26
CA LEU A 403 18.88 11.57 4.46
C LEU A 403 19.63 10.43 5.17
N ALA A 404 20.91 10.27 4.89
CA ALA A 404 21.85 9.41 5.59
C ALA A 404 23.01 10.25 6.16
N LYS A 405 23.69 9.72 7.19
CA LYS A 405 24.98 10.27 7.61
C LYS A 405 26.08 9.68 6.72
N PRO A 406 27.06 10.47 6.24
CA PRO A 406 28.27 9.90 5.66
C PRO A 406 29.01 9.06 6.71
N PRO A 407 29.84 8.08 6.30
CA PRO A 407 30.79 7.47 7.23
C PRO A 407 31.65 8.57 7.86
N LYS A 408 31.98 8.42 9.15
CA LYS A 408 33.00 9.28 9.76
C LYS A 408 34.33 8.98 9.06
N LYS A 409 34.88 9.93 8.29
CA LYS A 409 36.31 9.89 7.96
C LYS A 409 37.06 9.82 9.30
N THR A 410 37.91 8.80 9.47
CA THR A 410 38.61 8.53 10.73
C THR A 410 39.57 9.66 11.03
N ALA A 411 39.54 10.18 12.27
CA ALA A 411 40.30 11.36 12.68
C ALA A 411 41.80 11.10 12.89
N THR A 412 42.33 10.00 12.33
CA THR A 412 43.76 9.68 12.27
C THR A 412 44.46 10.33 11.06
N ALA A 413 43.74 10.80 10.05
CA ALA A 413 44.30 11.57 8.92
C ALA A 413 44.43 13.09 9.21
N ALA A 414 44.51 13.48 10.48
CA ALA A 414 44.55 14.89 10.91
C ALA A 414 45.63 15.20 11.98
N ASN A 415 46.19 14.17 12.62
CA ASN A 415 47.39 14.25 13.44
C ASN A 415 48.45 13.37 12.77
N GLY A 416 49.59 13.93 12.39
CA GLY A 416 50.65 13.18 11.72
C GLY A 416 51.42 12.28 12.68
N GLU A 417 51.16 10.97 12.62
CA GLU A 417 52.10 9.95 13.09
C GLU A 417 52.67 9.22 11.86
N THR A 418 53.94 9.49 11.55
CA THR A 418 54.64 8.90 10.40
C THR A 418 54.89 7.41 10.64
N SER A 419 54.14 6.55 9.95
CA SER A 419 54.49 5.14 9.78
C SER A 419 55.69 4.99 8.84
N SER A 420 56.54 3.99 9.07
CA SER A 420 57.88 3.87 8.48
C SER A 420 57.91 3.31 7.05
N SER A 421 56.96 3.69 6.20
CA SER A 421 56.89 3.33 4.79
C SER A 421 56.28 4.49 4.00
N GLY A 422 57.13 5.42 3.55
CA GLY A 422 56.74 6.72 3.02
C GLY A 422 56.10 6.72 1.63
N VAL A 423 54.92 6.12 1.52
CA VAL A 423 53.99 6.33 0.40
C VAL A 423 52.61 6.61 1.00
N GLU A 424 52.21 7.88 0.99
CA GLU A 424 50.78 8.21 1.08
C GLU A 424 50.12 7.73 -0.22
N ASP A 425 49.01 6.99 -0.13
CA ASP A 425 48.23 6.61 -1.30
C ASP A 425 47.44 7.81 -1.81
N VAL A 426 48.09 8.59 -2.68
CA VAL A 426 47.54 9.80 -3.29
C VAL A 426 46.39 9.44 -4.26
N GLU A 427 46.40 8.26 -4.87
CA GLU A 427 45.37 7.85 -5.84
C GLU A 427 44.03 7.58 -5.15
N ALA A 428 44.04 6.98 -3.95
CA ALA A 428 42.85 6.84 -3.09
C ALA A 428 42.22 8.20 -2.68
N SER A 429 42.95 9.31 -2.83
CA SER A 429 42.44 10.69 -2.61
C SER A 429 42.06 11.42 -3.90
N ALA A 430 42.39 10.87 -5.08
CA ALA A 430 42.15 11.52 -6.37
C ALA A 430 40.74 11.30 -6.93
N VAL A 431 40.10 10.16 -6.62
CA VAL A 431 38.75 9.81 -7.09
C VAL A 431 37.69 10.51 -6.20
N PRO A 432 36.81 11.38 -6.74
CA PRO A 432 35.80 12.07 -5.94
C PRO A 432 34.81 11.10 -5.30
N SER A 433 34.69 11.11 -3.97
CA SER A 433 33.82 10.17 -3.24
C SER A 433 32.38 10.68 -3.10
N PRO A 434 31.38 9.79 -2.92
CA PRO A 434 30.00 10.21 -2.67
C PRO A 434 29.89 11.18 -1.48
N GLY A 435 29.45 12.41 -1.76
CA GLY A 435 29.36 13.53 -0.81
C GLY A 435 30.36 14.67 -1.09
N ASP A 436 31.44 14.44 -1.82
CA ASP A 436 32.39 15.48 -2.23
C ASP A 436 31.79 16.39 -3.32
N LYS A 437 32.29 17.64 -3.45
CA LYS A 437 31.69 18.65 -4.34
C LYS A 437 31.76 18.28 -5.82
N ASN A 438 32.88 17.70 -6.26
CA ASN A 438 33.14 17.45 -7.69
C ASN A 438 32.55 16.11 -8.18
N PHE A 439 31.84 15.38 -7.31
CA PHE A 439 31.28 14.06 -7.62
C PHE A 439 30.30 14.11 -8.80
N ALA A 440 29.52 15.19 -8.96
CA ALA A 440 28.58 15.32 -10.08
C ALA A 440 29.27 15.25 -11.46
N ALA A 441 30.46 15.86 -11.61
CA ALA A 441 31.25 15.82 -12.84
C ALA A 441 31.91 14.45 -13.05
N HIS A 442 32.36 13.79 -11.97
CA HIS A 442 32.90 12.43 -12.03
C HIS A 442 31.84 11.40 -12.45
N LEU A 443 30.63 11.47 -11.87
CA LEU A 443 29.50 10.64 -12.28
C LEU A 443 29.17 10.88 -13.75
N GLU A 444 29.07 12.14 -14.18
CA GLU A 444 28.78 12.47 -15.58
C GLU A 444 29.85 11.91 -16.55
N GLN A 445 31.13 11.87 -16.13
CA GLN A 445 32.16 11.21 -16.92
C GLN A 445 31.95 9.70 -17.00
N ARG A 446 31.74 8.99 -15.87
CA ARG A 446 31.45 7.54 -15.89
C ARG A 446 30.21 7.20 -16.75
N LEU A 447 29.21 8.08 -16.78
CA LEU A 447 28.02 7.94 -17.64
C LEU A 447 28.34 8.17 -19.14
N ARG A 448 29.31 9.04 -19.48
CA ARG A 448 29.85 9.14 -20.86
C ARG A 448 30.65 7.90 -21.24
N ASP A 449 31.54 7.43 -20.38
CA ASP A 449 32.45 6.32 -20.65
C ASP A 449 31.67 5.03 -20.97
N PHE A 450 30.53 4.80 -20.31
CA PHE A 450 29.62 3.68 -20.61
C PHE A 450 29.08 3.68 -22.05
N LYS A 451 28.95 4.85 -22.71
CA LYS A 451 28.56 4.90 -24.14
C LYS A 451 29.57 4.20 -25.04
N VAL A 452 30.84 4.10 -24.63
CA VAL A 452 31.88 3.33 -25.34
C VAL A 452 31.61 1.82 -25.20
N ALA A 453 31.22 1.36 -24.01
CA ALA A 453 30.90 -0.05 -23.78
C ALA A 453 29.71 -0.55 -24.61
N LYS A 454 28.71 0.30 -24.88
CA LYS A 454 27.65 0.00 -25.85
C LYS A 454 28.22 -0.35 -27.24
N ARG A 455 29.23 0.39 -27.71
CA ARG A 455 29.89 0.13 -29.00
C ARG A 455 30.63 -1.21 -29.00
N ILE A 456 31.26 -1.58 -27.88
CA ILE A 456 31.94 -2.89 -27.70
C ILE A 456 30.91 -4.02 -27.77
N ALA A 457 29.84 -3.96 -26.96
CA ALA A 457 28.79 -4.99 -26.92
C ALA A 457 28.10 -5.20 -28.27
N LEU A 458 27.78 -4.11 -28.98
CA LEU A 458 27.19 -4.18 -30.32
C LEU A 458 28.16 -4.76 -31.36
N ARG A 459 29.48 -4.55 -31.20
CA ARG A 459 30.51 -5.18 -32.05
C ARG A 459 30.59 -6.68 -31.82
N THR A 460 30.68 -7.14 -30.56
CA THR A 460 30.68 -8.58 -30.22
C THR A 460 29.43 -9.28 -30.76
N TRP A 461 28.24 -8.72 -30.51
CA TRP A 461 26.99 -9.24 -31.05
C TRP A 461 26.97 -9.31 -32.59
N SER A 462 27.57 -8.32 -33.27
CA SER A 462 27.64 -8.30 -34.73
C SER A 462 28.60 -9.36 -35.26
N GLU A 463 29.77 -9.51 -34.63
CA GLU A 463 30.80 -10.49 -34.99
C GLU A 463 30.30 -11.94 -34.82
N GLU A 464 29.62 -12.26 -33.70
CA GLU A 464 28.95 -13.55 -33.49
C GLU A 464 27.89 -13.88 -34.56
N LYS A 465 27.20 -12.85 -35.07
CA LYS A 465 26.19 -13.00 -36.14
C LYS A 465 26.79 -12.93 -37.55
N GLY A 466 28.12 -12.89 -37.67
CA GLY A 466 28.85 -12.84 -38.95
C GLY A 466 28.89 -11.47 -39.63
N ILE A 467 28.41 -10.42 -38.95
CA ILE A 467 28.31 -9.05 -39.47
C ILE A 467 29.61 -8.31 -39.19
N LYS A 468 30.44 -8.12 -40.21
CA LYS A 468 31.71 -7.40 -40.10
C LYS A 468 31.50 -5.88 -40.15
N LEU A 469 31.33 -5.26 -38.99
CA LEU A 469 31.28 -3.79 -38.89
C LEU A 469 32.65 -3.16 -39.24
N PRO A 470 32.68 -2.11 -40.10
CA PRO A 470 33.88 -1.28 -40.28
C PRO A 470 34.40 -0.71 -38.95
N LYS A 471 35.71 -0.46 -38.87
CA LYS A 471 36.34 0.05 -37.62
C LYS A 471 35.73 1.36 -37.14
N ASP A 472 35.41 2.24 -38.09
CA ASP A 472 34.93 3.61 -37.87
C ASP A 472 33.39 3.72 -37.91
N PHE A 473 32.66 2.60 -38.03
CA PHE A 473 31.21 2.54 -38.24
C PHE A 473 30.39 3.35 -37.23
N PHE A 474 30.82 3.40 -35.96
CA PHE A 474 30.13 4.13 -34.89
C PHE A 474 30.38 5.65 -34.90
N ASP A 475 31.29 6.12 -35.75
CA ASP A 475 31.70 7.52 -35.88
C ASP A 475 31.42 8.06 -37.31
N ARG A 476 31.29 7.17 -38.30
CA ARG A 476 30.74 7.44 -39.64
C ARG A 476 29.91 6.23 -40.13
N PRO A 477 28.57 6.32 -40.16
CA PRO A 477 27.74 5.32 -40.81
C PRO A 477 27.99 5.35 -42.33
N THR A 478 28.57 4.29 -42.88
CA THR A 478 28.79 4.13 -44.32
C THR A 478 27.59 3.48 -44.99
N ASP A 479 27.19 3.97 -46.16
CA ASP A 479 26.04 3.44 -46.89
C ASP A 479 26.27 2.02 -47.43
N ASP A 480 27.53 1.67 -47.71
CA ASP A 480 28.01 0.37 -48.25
C ASP A 480 27.95 -0.80 -47.26
N MET A 481 26.92 -0.81 -46.39
CA MET A 481 26.51 -2.01 -45.65
C MET A 481 25.59 -2.82 -46.56
N GLU A 482 26.15 -3.80 -47.29
CA GLU A 482 25.34 -4.82 -47.98
C GLU A 482 24.41 -5.51 -46.96
N ASP A 483 23.12 -5.66 -47.29
CA ASP A 483 22.13 -6.31 -46.43
C ASP A 483 22.30 -7.85 -46.54
N ILE A 484 23.38 -8.37 -45.94
CA ILE A 484 23.86 -9.75 -46.11
C ILE A 484 22.71 -10.74 -45.87
N SER A 485 22.47 -11.58 -46.89
CA SER A 485 21.37 -12.56 -46.88
C SER A 485 21.55 -13.62 -45.80
N TYR A 486 20.83 -13.45 -44.68
CA TYR A 486 20.75 -14.44 -43.62
C TYR A 486 20.25 -15.79 -44.15
N GLY A 487 20.94 -16.87 -43.79
CA GLY A 487 20.48 -18.24 -44.05
C GLY A 487 19.11 -18.50 -43.43
N ASP A 488 18.19 -19.03 -44.24
CA ASP A 488 16.76 -19.21 -43.98
C ASP A 488 16.00 -17.89 -43.65
N PRO A 489 15.46 -17.18 -44.66
CA PRO A 489 15.31 -15.72 -44.61
C PRO A 489 14.39 -15.15 -43.52
N PHE A 490 13.37 -15.89 -43.10
CA PHE A 490 12.27 -15.34 -42.30
C PHE A 490 12.40 -15.62 -40.79
N ILE A 491 13.06 -16.71 -40.41
CA ILE A 491 13.11 -17.18 -39.02
C ILE A 491 14.36 -16.65 -38.29
N GLY A 492 15.49 -16.49 -39.01
CA GLY A 492 16.70 -15.88 -38.46
C GLY A 492 16.55 -14.39 -38.15
N ARG A 493 16.14 -13.59 -39.16
CA ARG A 493 16.09 -12.12 -39.09
C ARG A 493 15.14 -11.59 -38.02
N GLU A 494 13.93 -12.16 -37.89
CA GLU A 494 12.99 -11.80 -36.80
C GLU A 494 13.49 -12.21 -35.40
N ARG A 495 14.43 -13.15 -35.27
CA ARG A 495 14.99 -13.57 -33.96
C ARG A 495 16.16 -12.70 -33.53
N SER A 496 17.15 -12.47 -34.40
CA SER A 496 18.30 -11.61 -34.11
C SER A 496 17.88 -10.18 -33.79
N GLN A 497 16.94 -9.60 -34.56
CA GLN A 497 16.38 -8.26 -34.29
C GLN A 497 15.72 -8.18 -32.90
N ARG A 498 15.07 -9.26 -32.41
CA ARG A 498 14.48 -9.31 -31.06
C ARG A 498 15.53 -9.43 -29.95
N GLN A 499 16.61 -10.18 -30.17
CA GLN A 499 17.76 -10.24 -29.24
C GLN A 499 18.36 -8.84 -29.09
N LEU A 500 18.64 -8.17 -30.22
CA LEU A 500 19.16 -6.80 -30.26
C LEU A 500 18.23 -5.82 -29.54
N TYR A 501 16.92 -5.84 -29.81
CA TYR A 501 15.98 -4.96 -29.10
C TYR A 501 15.95 -5.21 -27.59
N LEU A 502 16.11 -6.46 -27.12
CA LEU A 502 16.19 -6.76 -25.68
C LEU A 502 17.52 -6.33 -25.05
N PHE A 503 18.64 -6.41 -25.79
CA PHE A 503 19.91 -5.83 -25.35
C PHE A 503 19.83 -4.29 -25.24
N LEU A 504 19.36 -3.62 -26.29
CA LEU A 504 19.15 -2.17 -26.32
C LEU A 504 18.14 -1.70 -25.26
N TYR A 505 17.17 -2.54 -24.89
CA TYR A 505 16.25 -2.29 -23.78
C TYR A 505 16.98 -2.21 -22.45
N MET A 506 17.83 -3.18 -22.13
CA MET A 506 18.61 -3.20 -20.90
C MET A 506 19.60 -2.03 -20.84
N GLU A 507 20.33 -1.79 -21.93
CA GLU A 507 21.29 -0.68 -22.05
C GLU A 507 20.60 0.69 -21.88
N GLN A 508 19.54 0.96 -22.65
CA GLN A 508 18.82 2.23 -22.60
C GLN A 508 18.19 2.48 -21.23
N LEU A 509 17.66 1.46 -20.56
CA LEU A 509 17.11 1.59 -19.20
C LEU A 509 18.18 1.85 -18.15
N LEU A 510 19.35 1.23 -18.27
CA LEU A 510 20.44 1.41 -17.33
C LEU A 510 21.09 2.81 -17.51
N SER A 511 21.39 3.17 -18.76
CA SER A 511 21.83 4.52 -19.18
C SER A 511 20.83 5.60 -18.73
N SER A 512 19.53 5.39 -18.95
CA SER A 512 18.45 6.24 -18.46
C SER A 512 18.41 6.35 -16.93
N THR A 513 18.72 5.27 -16.20
CA THR A 513 18.76 5.31 -14.74
C THR A 513 19.93 6.18 -14.27
N GLY A 514 21.09 6.05 -14.92
CA GLY A 514 22.23 6.94 -14.76
C GLY A 514 21.88 8.41 -14.94
N GLN A 515 21.25 8.77 -16.06
CA GLN A 515 20.85 10.15 -16.33
C GLN A 515 19.85 10.71 -15.30
N MET A 516 18.85 9.92 -14.89
CA MET A 516 17.88 10.34 -13.87
C MET A 516 18.51 10.47 -12.47
N VAL A 517 19.56 9.69 -12.16
CA VAL A 517 20.35 9.87 -10.93
C VAL A 517 21.29 11.06 -11.03
N LEU A 518 21.88 11.36 -12.20
CA LEU A 518 22.68 12.57 -12.42
C LEU A 518 21.83 13.84 -12.26
N GLU A 519 20.61 13.88 -12.81
CA GLU A 519 19.65 14.98 -12.55
C GLU A 519 19.37 15.14 -11.05
N PHE A 520 19.27 14.04 -10.31
CA PHE A 520 19.01 14.06 -8.87
C PHE A 520 20.23 14.48 -8.05
N VAL A 521 21.45 14.11 -8.47
CA VAL A 521 22.73 14.60 -7.92
C VAL A 521 22.84 16.11 -8.14
N LYS A 522 22.70 16.59 -9.39
CA LYS A 522 22.74 18.03 -9.72
C LYS A 522 21.68 18.82 -8.94
N PHE A 523 20.48 18.28 -8.76
CA PHE A 523 19.45 18.88 -7.90
C PHE A 523 19.87 18.91 -6.42
N ALA A 524 20.53 17.87 -5.90
CA ALA A 524 20.96 17.81 -4.51
C ALA A 524 22.05 18.85 -4.21
N ASP A 525 23.02 19.01 -5.11
CA ASP A 525 24.07 20.03 -4.97
C ASP A 525 23.53 21.46 -5.20
N ASP A 526 22.55 21.71 -6.08
CA ASP A 526 21.84 23.01 -6.12
C ASP A 526 21.19 23.35 -4.75
N LYS A 527 20.63 22.38 -4.02
CA LYS A 527 20.10 22.61 -2.65
C LYS A 527 21.20 22.77 -1.59
N ARG A 528 22.43 22.36 -1.89
CA ARG A 528 23.64 22.56 -1.06
C ARG A 528 24.18 23.97 -1.26
N GLU A 529 24.35 24.38 -2.51
CA GLU A 529 24.93 25.66 -2.93
C GLU A 529 23.99 26.85 -2.66
N SER A 530 22.68 26.70 -2.90
CA SER A 530 21.65 27.69 -2.54
C SER A 530 21.49 27.90 -1.02
N GLY A 531 22.36 27.32 -0.19
CA GLY A 531 22.47 27.57 1.25
C GLY A 531 21.34 26.99 2.10
N LYS A 532 20.22 26.57 1.51
CA LYS A 532 19.04 26.00 2.20
C LYS A 532 19.41 24.82 3.10
N LEU A 533 20.29 23.92 2.64
CA LEU A 533 20.76 22.79 3.45
C LEU A 533 21.72 23.18 4.59
N SER A 534 22.20 24.42 4.67
CA SER A 534 23.07 24.90 5.76
C SER A 534 22.28 25.45 6.96
N ARG A 535 21.24 26.25 6.74
CA ARG A 535 20.48 26.94 7.80
C ARG A 535 19.15 26.22 8.11
N ARG A 536 18.74 26.24 9.38
CA ARG A 536 17.39 25.83 9.79
C ARG A 536 16.49 27.06 9.91
N HIS A 537 15.26 26.96 9.45
CA HIS A 537 14.27 28.02 9.57
C HIS A 537 12.87 27.46 9.87
N ILE A 538 11.95 28.32 10.29
CA ILE A 538 10.53 27.98 10.44
C ILE A 538 9.90 27.91 9.05
N ILE A 539 9.09 26.90 8.80
CA ILE A 539 8.46 26.61 7.51
C ILE A 539 6.95 26.52 7.70
N ILE A 540 6.27 27.63 7.39
CA ILE A 540 4.81 27.80 7.53
C ILE A 540 4.12 27.37 6.22
N PRO A 541 3.02 26.60 6.26
CA PRO A 541 2.21 26.30 5.08
C PRO A 541 1.52 27.57 4.57
N GLY A 542 1.77 27.94 3.30
CA GLY A 542 1.17 29.14 2.71
C GLY A 542 -0.37 29.11 2.74
N TRP A 543 -1.00 30.23 3.11
CA TRP A 543 -2.45 30.39 3.37
C TRP A 543 -3.37 29.71 2.34
N LYS A 544 -3.01 29.74 1.05
CA LYS A 544 -3.75 29.08 -0.04
C LYS A 544 -3.90 27.55 0.16
N ARG A 545 -2.94 26.89 0.81
CA ARG A 545 -2.98 25.44 1.15
C ARG A 545 -3.87 25.17 2.37
N LEU A 546 -3.78 25.99 3.41
CA LEU A 546 -4.66 25.91 4.59
C LEU A 546 -6.13 26.14 4.22
N ARG A 547 -6.41 27.16 3.39
CA ARG A 547 -7.77 27.42 2.88
C ARG A 547 -8.31 26.25 2.05
N LYS A 548 -7.50 25.66 1.16
CA LYS A 548 -7.89 24.46 0.39
C LYS A 548 -8.23 23.29 1.31
N TRP A 549 -7.38 22.97 2.29
CA TRP A 549 -7.62 21.93 3.27
C TRP A 549 -8.94 22.15 4.03
N ALA A 550 -9.16 23.34 4.59
CA ALA A 550 -10.40 23.68 5.29
C ALA A 550 -11.64 23.53 4.38
N THR A 551 -11.56 23.96 3.11
CA THR A 551 -12.66 23.75 2.16
C THR A 551 -12.85 22.28 1.77
N SER A 552 -11.81 21.45 1.78
CA SER A 552 -11.91 20.01 1.47
C SER A 552 -12.55 19.17 2.58
N LEU A 553 -12.49 19.63 3.84
CA LEU A 553 -13.23 19.02 4.95
C LEU A 553 -14.74 19.34 4.87
N LEU A 554 -15.10 20.52 4.34
CA LEU A 554 -16.48 20.99 4.23
C LEU A 554 -17.18 20.57 2.92
N LYS A 555 -16.44 20.54 1.80
CA LYS A 555 -16.95 20.09 0.49
C LYS A 555 -16.62 18.61 0.24
N ALA A 556 -17.26 17.74 1.00
CA ALA A 556 -17.07 16.28 0.94
C ALA A 556 -17.48 15.59 -0.38
N GLU A 557 -17.92 16.35 -1.41
CA GLU A 557 -18.46 15.83 -2.67
C GLU A 557 -17.69 16.30 -3.94
N ASP A 558 -16.93 17.41 -3.86
CA ASP A 558 -16.35 18.08 -5.04
C ASP A 558 -15.00 18.80 -4.77
N THR A 559 -13.88 18.10 -5.01
CA THR A 559 -12.72 18.71 -5.70
C THR A 559 -11.80 17.69 -6.34
N HIS A 560 -11.40 17.94 -7.60
CA HIS A 560 -10.23 17.34 -8.22
C HIS A 560 -8.94 17.97 -7.64
N GLU A 561 -8.28 17.36 -6.65
CA GLU A 561 -6.85 17.57 -6.38
C GLU A 561 -6.25 16.56 -5.36
N ASP A 562 -4.91 16.53 -5.26
CA ASP A 562 -4.10 15.43 -4.73
C ASP A 562 -4.13 15.26 -3.18
N ASP A 563 -5.06 15.91 -2.49
CA ASP A 563 -4.92 16.25 -1.06
C ASP A 563 -5.60 15.27 -0.07
N ASN A 564 -6.46 14.34 -0.50
CA ASN A 564 -7.19 13.42 0.42
C ASN A 564 -6.78 11.93 0.33
N ILE A 565 -5.72 11.60 -0.42
CA ILE A 565 -5.32 10.22 -0.72
C ILE A 565 -4.49 9.55 0.41
N GLY A 566 -3.95 10.33 1.36
CA GLY A 566 -2.83 9.89 2.22
C GLY A 566 -3.14 9.30 3.60
N ASP A 567 -4.37 8.90 3.93
CA ASP A 567 -4.63 8.28 5.24
C ASP A 567 -4.28 6.78 5.25
N ILE A 568 -3.51 6.38 6.26
CA ILE A 568 -2.93 5.03 6.46
C ILE A 568 -3.99 4.02 6.93
N ASN A 569 -5.17 4.48 7.35
CA ASN A 569 -6.30 3.63 7.76
C ASN A 569 -7.31 3.38 6.61
N ALA A 570 -7.10 3.95 5.43
CA ALA A 570 -8.08 3.97 4.33
C ALA A 570 -8.12 2.66 3.49
N GLN A 571 -8.35 1.52 4.15
CA GLN A 571 -8.40 0.20 3.52
C GLN A 571 -9.51 0.09 2.45
N ASN A 572 -10.63 0.80 2.66
CA ASN A 572 -11.80 0.83 1.79
C ASN A 572 -12.11 2.24 1.24
N ASN A 573 -11.17 2.89 0.56
CA ASN A 573 -11.47 4.10 -0.22
C ASN A 573 -12.20 3.74 -1.52
N ILE A 574 -13.48 4.11 -1.64
CA ILE A 574 -14.23 4.03 -2.90
C ILE A 574 -13.65 5.07 -3.87
N LEU A 575 -12.85 4.60 -4.83
CA LEU A 575 -12.10 5.47 -5.71
C LEU A 575 -13.01 6.13 -6.76
N GLN A 576 -13.21 7.45 -6.67
CA GLN A 576 -13.98 8.20 -7.66
C GLN A 576 -13.25 8.23 -9.02
N LEU A 577 -13.83 7.53 -10.02
CA LEU A 577 -13.25 7.21 -11.33
C LEU A 577 -13.23 8.40 -12.32
N GLY A 578 -12.97 9.60 -11.83
CA GLY A 578 -12.90 10.82 -12.64
C GLY A 578 -14.25 11.35 -13.12
N GLU A 579 -14.20 12.43 -13.88
CA GLU A 579 -15.38 13.23 -14.26
C GLU A 579 -16.36 12.45 -15.16
N ALA A 580 -15.86 11.64 -16.09
CA ALA A 580 -16.68 10.85 -17.02
C ALA A 580 -17.54 9.77 -16.32
N TYR A 581 -17.13 9.29 -15.15
CA TYR A 581 -17.92 8.34 -14.35
C TYR A 581 -18.85 9.06 -13.36
N LYS A 582 -18.54 10.30 -12.96
CA LYS A 582 -19.38 11.14 -12.09
C LYS A 582 -20.55 11.77 -12.87
N HIS A 583 -20.27 12.32 -14.05
CA HIS A 583 -21.28 12.73 -15.02
C HIS A 583 -21.57 11.61 -16.03
N ARG A 584 -21.89 10.42 -15.52
CA ARG A 584 -22.49 9.36 -16.34
C ARG A 584 -23.80 9.94 -16.91
N LYS A 585 -23.90 10.11 -18.23
CA LYS A 585 -25.14 10.55 -18.88
C LYS A 585 -26.22 9.55 -18.49
N ASP A 586 -27.24 10.04 -17.79
CA ASP A 586 -28.35 9.21 -17.36
C ASP A 586 -29.11 8.73 -18.61
N PRO A 587 -29.25 7.41 -18.85
CA PRO A 587 -29.98 6.90 -20.01
C PRO A 587 -31.48 7.17 -19.90
N GLU A 588 -32.02 7.41 -18.70
CA GLU A 588 -33.44 7.60 -18.43
C GLU A 588 -33.84 9.09 -18.35
N HIS A 589 -32.88 10.01 -18.16
CA HIS A 589 -33.17 11.42 -17.87
C HIS A 589 -32.29 12.41 -18.66
N LEU A 590 -32.92 13.41 -19.29
CA LEU A 590 -32.24 14.58 -19.84
C LEU A 590 -31.79 15.54 -18.73
N ARG A 591 -30.97 16.55 -19.07
CA ARG A 591 -30.53 17.56 -18.10
C ARG A 591 -31.74 18.36 -17.59
N PRO A 592 -31.81 18.71 -16.30
CA PRO A 592 -32.96 19.43 -15.74
C PRO A 592 -32.94 20.89 -16.20
N GLU A 593 -33.98 21.31 -16.92
CA GLU A 593 -34.10 22.67 -17.46
C GLU A 593 -34.91 23.56 -16.52
N THR A 594 -36.08 23.08 -16.06
CA THR A 594 -36.93 23.83 -15.11
C THR A 594 -36.46 23.74 -13.66
N THR A 595 -36.81 24.73 -12.86
CA THR A 595 -36.54 24.76 -11.41
C THR A 595 -37.19 23.59 -10.66
N PHE A 596 -38.37 23.12 -11.10
CA PHE A 596 -39.01 21.94 -10.52
C PHE A 596 -38.19 20.66 -10.77
N GLN A 597 -37.69 20.43 -11.98
CA GLN A 597 -36.76 19.32 -12.27
C GLN A 597 -35.48 19.41 -11.42
N LYS A 598 -34.91 20.61 -11.26
CA LYS A 598 -33.73 20.88 -10.40
C LYS A 598 -33.99 20.66 -8.89
N ILE A 599 -35.25 20.59 -8.46
CA ILE A 599 -35.65 20.19 -7.12
C ILE A 599 -35.91 18.67 -7.07
N GLY A 600 -36.57 18.11 -8.09
CA GLY A 600 -36.78 16.67 -8.26
C GLY A 600 -35.49 15.85 -8.21
N ASP A 601 -34.43 16.29 -8.89
CA ASP A 601 -33.10 15.64 -8.83
C ASP A 601 -32.50 15.64 -7.42
N LYS A 602 -32.76 16.68 -6.60
CA LYS A 602 -32.33 16.72 -5.20
C LYS A 602 -33.13 15.76 -4.32
N VAL A 603 -34.44 15.61 -4.59
CA VAL A 603 -35.28 14.63 -3.91
C VAL A 603 -34.88 13.20 -4.29
N ARG A 604 -34.58 12.96 -5.57
CA ARG A 604 -34.07 11.68 -6.11
C ARG A 604 -32.75 11.24 -5.43
N LEU A 605 -31.93 12.18 -4.97
CA LEU A 605 -30.72 11.89 -4.20
C LEU A 605 -31.02 11.20 -2.86
N ILE A 606 -32.21 11.38 -2.29
CA ILE A 606 -32.58 10.82 -0.97
C ILE A 606 -32.79 9.29 -1.05
N PRO A 607 -33.66 8.72 -1.92
CA PRO A 607 -33.70 7.27 -2.15
C PRO A 607 -32.36 6.69 -2.60
N ALA A 608 -31.60 7.43 -3.42
CA ALA A 608 -30.27 7.00 -3.84
C ALA A 608 -29.30 6.85 -2.65
N MET A 609 -29.32 7.79 -1.69
CA MET A 609 -28.54 7.73 -0.45
C MET A 609 -28.91 6.52 0.40
N PHE A 610 -30.20 6.26 0.64
CA PHE A 610 -30.63 5.10 1.42
C PHE A 610 -30.26 3.76 0.75
N ARG A 611 -30.19 3.71 -0.59
CA ARG A 611 -29.79 2.52 -1.37
C ARG A 611 -28.26 2.32 -1.47
N THR A 612 -27.43 3.16 -0.85
CA THR A 612 -25.97 2.97 -0.81
C THR A 612 -25.56 1.74 0.02
N GLN A 613 -24.39 1.14 -0.28
CA GLN A 613 -23.85 0.06 0.54
C GLN A 613 -23.40 0.60 1.92
N GLU A 614 -23.04 1.87 1.96
CA GLU A 614 -22.62 2.64 3.11
C GLU A 614 -23.78 2.86 4.10
N SER A 615 -24.96 3.24 3.60
CA SER A 615 -26.25 3.20 4.34
C SER A 615 -26.54 1.79 4.88
N ALA A 616 -26.45 0.77 4.01
CA ALA A 616 -26.74 -0.61 4.40
C ALA A 616 -25.77 -1.17 5.46
N TYR A 617 -24.53 -0.68 5.53
CA TYR A 617 -23.60 -0.98 6.62
C TYR A 617 -24.04 -0.31 7.92
N GLY A 618 -24.30 1.01 7.91
CA GLY A 618 -24.74 1.74 9.10
C GLY A 618 -26.01 1.15 9.71
N PHE A 619 -26.95 0.70 8.86
CA PHE A 619 -28.18 0.04 9.28
C PHE A 619 -27.91 -1.27 10.03
N ARG A 620 -26.99 -2.12 9.55
CA ARG A 620 -26.62 -3.36 10.26
C ARG A 620 -25.98 -3.09 11.61
N VAL A 621 -25.10 -2.09 11.71
CA VAL A 621 -24.46 -1.72 12.99
C VAL A 621 -25.50 -1.19 13.99
N ALA A 622 -26.48 -0.42 13.51
CA ALA A 622 -27.61 0.03 14.32
C ALA A 622 -28.47 -1.15 14.81
N CYS A 623 -28.85 -2.10 13.94
CA CYS A 623 -29.59 -3.31 14.32
C CYS A 623 -28.81 -4.21 15.29
N ALA A 624 -27.50 -4.40 15.07
CA ALA A 624 -26.63 -5.16 15.96
C ALA A 624 -26.53 -4.53 17.36
N THR A 625 -26.40 -3.19 17.41
CA THR A 625 -26.42 -2.44 18.66
C THR A 625 -27.78 -2.55 19.35
N MET A 626 -28.88 -2.41 18.58
CA MET A 626 -30.24 -2.48 19.09
C MET A 626 -30.60 -3.86 19.66
N THR A 627 -30.07 -4.94 19.08
CA THR A 627 -30.24 -6.32 19.57
C THR A 627 -29.81 -6.46 21.04
N ILE A 628 -28.77 -5.74 21.46
CA ILE A 628 -28.31 -5.70 22.85
C ILE A 628 -29.06 -4.61 23.64
N ALA A 629 -29.32 -3.46 23.02
CA ALA A 629 -29.97 -2.32 23.65
C ALA A 629 -31.41 -2.62 24.13
N ILE A 630 -32.15 -3.50 23.45
CA ILE A 630 -33.51 -3.93 23.84
C ILE A 630 -33.55 -4.48 25.28
N VAL A 631 -32.49 -5.17 25.73
CA VAL A 631 -32.36 -5.67 27.12
C VAL A 631 -32.27 -4.50 28.13
N GLY A 632 -31.86 -3.31 27.71
CA GLY A 632 -31.89 -2.08 28.50
C GLY A 632 -33.21 -1.29 28.38
N LEU A 633 -34.09 -1.64 27.45
CA LEU A 633 -35.33 -0.91 27.15
C LEU A 633 -36.60 -1.52 27.76
N LEU A 634 -36.60 -2.82 28.03
CA LEU A 634 -37.74 -3.53 28.61
C LEU A 634 -37.76 -3.43 30.14
N HIS A 635 -38.96 -3.42 30.74
CA HIS A 635 -39.18 -3.27 32.19
C HIS A 635 -38.33 -4.22 33.03
N ASP A 636 -38.47 -5.53 32.81
CA ASP A 636 -37.90 -6.55 33.71
C ASP A 636 -36.38 -6.69 33.54
N THR A 637 -35.86 -6.41 32.35
CA THR A 637 -34.45 -6.63 32.01
C THR A 637 -33.58 -5.36 32.07
N GLN A 638 -34.16 -4.15 32.10
CA GLN A 638 -33.41 -2.89 32.25
C GLN A 638 -32.51 -2.87 33.50
N SER A 639 -33.01 -3.41 34.63
CA SER A 639 -32.21 -3.56 35.85
C SER A 639 -31.04 -4.54 35.70
N PHE A 640 -31.20 -5.61 34.90
CA PHE A 640 -30.15 -6.58 34.60
C PHE A 640 -29.09 -6.01 33.66
N PHE A 641 -29.51 -5.31 32.59
CA PHE A 641 -28.63 -4.63 31.65
C PHE A 641 -27.64 -3.68 32.34
N ILE A 642 -28.13 -2.88 33.31
CA ILE A 642 -27.32 -1.92 34.05
C ILE A 642 -26.39 -2.62 35.05
N LYS A 643 -26.90 -3.55 35.87
CA LYS A 643 -26.09 -4.31 36.85
C LYS A 643 -24.93 -5.06 36.18
N GLN A 644 -25.22 -5.78 35.09
CA GLN A 644 -24.23 -6.57 34.33
C GLN A 644 -23.46 -5.77 33.28
N ARG A 645 -23.69 -4.45 33.18
CA ARG A 645 -22.93 -3.52 32.32
C ARG A 645 -22.91 -3.91 30.83
N PHE A 646 -24.05 -4.35 30.29
CA PHE A 646 -24.20 -4.77 28.88
C PHE A 646 -23.88 -3.68 27.85
N ILE A 647 -23.86 -2.41 28.28
CA ILE A 647 -23.31 -1.25 27.57
C ILE A 647 -21.96 -1.51 26.89
N TRP A 648 -21.11 -2.35 27.47
CA TRP A 648 -19.80 -2.69 26.90
C TRP A 648 -19.89 -3.65 25.72
N ALA A 649 -20.89 -4.54 25.69
CA ALA A 649 -21.15 -5.38 24.53
C ALA A 649 -21.61 -4.51 23.34
N MET A 650 -22.42 -3.46 23.57
CA MET A 650 -22.79 -2.46 22.54
C MET A 650 -21.58 -1.66 22.04
N ILE A 651 -20.68 -1.21 22.94
CA ILE A 651 -19.43 -0.55 22.54
C ILE A 651 -18.56 -1.50 21.70
N MET A 652 -18.49 -2.79 22.08
CA MET A 652 -17.76 -3.79 21.31
C MET A 652 -18.37 -4.08 19.93
N VAL A 653 -19.70 -4.07 19.76
CA VAL A 653 -20.33 -4.15 18.41
C VAL A 653 -19.82 -3.02 17.51
N ASN A 654 -19.94 -1.77 17.97
CA ASN A 654 -19.54 -0.57 17.23
C ASN A 654 -18.03 -0.55 16.89
N LEU A 655 -17.18 -1.04 17.80
CA LEU A 655 -15.73 -1.18 17.63
C LEU A 655 -15.34 -2.40 16.77
N SER A 656 -16.19 -3.42 16.68
CA SER A 656 -15.82 -4.71 16.06
C SER A 656 -16.22 -4.86 14.61
N MET A 657 -17.41 -4.39 14.23
CA MET A 657 -17.91 -4.50 12.85
C MET A 657 -17.07 -3.63 11.89
N THR A 658 -16.78 -4.17 10.71
CA THR A 658 -16.14 -3.47 9.57
C THR A 658 -16.95 -3.71 8.30
N PRO A 659 -16.77 -2.92 7.21
CA PRO A 659 -17.68 -2.98 6.07
C PRO A 659 -17.71 -4.33 5.32
N THR A 660 -16.68 -5.17 5.44
CA THR A 660 -16.59 -6.48 4.76
C THR A 660 -16.59 -7.66 5.74
N SER A 661 -17.00 -8.82 5.24
CA SER A 661 -17.04 -10.09 5.97
C SER A 661 -15.64 -10.54 6.44
N GLY A 662 -14.68 -10.68 5.53
CA GLY A 662 -13.35 -11.22 5.80
C GLY A 662 -12.54 -10.41 6.82
N GLN A 663 -12.52 -9.08 6.69
CA GLN A 663 -11.89 -8.18 7.68
C GLN A 663 -12.58 -8.28 9.05
N SER A 664 -13.91 -8.39 9.09
CA SER A 664 -14.66 -8.54 10.34
C SER A 664 -14.33 -9.87 11.04
N ILE A 665 -14.32 -11.00 10.32
CA ILE A 665 -14.00 -12.33 10.87
C ILE A 665 -12.58 -12.39 11.43
N PHE A 666 -11.57 -11.98 10.64
CA PHE A 666 -10.19 -11.89 11.11
C PHE A 666 -10.10 -10.98 12.35
N GLY A 667 -10.77 -9.82 12.29
CA GLY A 667 -10.88 -8.90 13.41
C GLY A 667 -11.56 -9.48 14.66
N PHE A 668 -12.56 -10.35 14.55
CA PHE A 668 -13.23 -10.96 15.70
C PHE A 668 -12.30 -11.93 16.43
N VAL A 669 -11.61 -12.82 15.70
CA VAL A 669 -10.62 -13.75 16.27
C VAL A 669 -9.50 -12.98 16.96
N LEU A 670 -8.94 -11.97 16.29
CA LEU A 670 -7.92 -11.10 16.87
C LEU A 670 -8.42 -10.39 18.14
N ARG A 671 -9.67 -9.92 18.18
CA ARG A 671 -10.23 -9.21 19.36
C ARG A 671 -10.40 -10.12 20.57
N ILE A 672 -10.87 -11.36 20.39
CA ILE A 672 -11.00 -12.34 21.49
C ILE A 672 -9.61 -12.67 22.07
N LEU A 673 -8.61 -12.92 21.22
CA LEU A 673 -7.23 -13.15 21.68
C LEU A 673 -6.65 -11.94 22.42
N GLY A 674 -6.92 -10.72 21.92
CA GLY A 674 -6.50 -9.47 22.57
C GLY A 674 -7.11 -9.25 23.96
N THR A 675 -8.38 -9.61 24.18
CA THR A 675 -9.02 -9.45 25.49
C THR A 675 -8.68 -10.57 26.47
N VAL A 676 -8.43 -11.80 26.00
CA VAL A 676 -7.82 -12.86 26.83
C VAL A 676 -6.42 -12.43 27.30
N MET A 677 -5.59 -11.90 26.40
CA MET A 677 -4.27 -11.35 26.75
C MET A 677 -4.39 -10.18 27.74
N ALA A 678 -5.37 -9.29 27.57
CA ALA A 678 -5.62 -8.19 28.49
C ALA A 678 -6.02 -8.66 29.90
N MET A 679 -6.87 -9.69 30.01
CA MET A 679 -7.24 -10.30 31.29
C MET A 679 -6.01 -10.85 32.03
N VAL A 680 -5.17 -11.63 31.34
CA VAL A 680 -3.94 -12.21 31.92
C VAL A 680 -2.98 -11.11 32.37
N LEU A 681 -2.71 -10.11 31.51
CA LEU A 681 -1.84 -8.98 31.86
C LEU A 681 -2.41 -8.14 33.02
N SER A 682 -3.73 -8.02 33.12
CA SER A 682 -4.39 -7.32 34.24
C SER A 682 -4.20 -8.06 35.56
N PHE A 683 -4.32 -9.39 35.56
CA PHE A 683 -4.02 -10.21 36.75
C PHE A 683 -2.54 -10.12 37.14
N LEU A 684 -1.61 -10.24 36.20
CA LEU A 684 -0.17 -10.11 36.48
C LEU A 684 0.16 -8.72 37.06
N SER A 685 -0.38 -7.64 36.49
CA SER A 685 -0.21 -6.27 36.99
C SER A 685 -0.75 -6.08 38.41
N TRP A 686 -1.79 -6.82 38.81
CA TRP A 686 -2.50 -6.63 40.07
C TRP A 686 -1.97 -7.49 41.23
N TYR A 687 -1.64 -8.76 40.94
CA TYR A 687 -1.26 -9.74 41.96
C TYR A 687 0.24 -9.78 42.24
N ILE A 688 1.11 -9.57 41.24
CA ILE A 688 2.57 -9.54 41.46
C ILE A 688 2.97 -8.48 42.51
N PRO A 689 2.42 -7.24 42.52
CA PRO A 689 2.82 -6.21 43.49
C PRO A 689 2.12 -6.32 44.84
N GLY A 690 1.61 -7.51 45.22
CA GLY A 690 0.93 -7.71 46.51
C GLY A 690 -0.31 -6.82 46.70
N LYS A 691 -1.01 -6.46 45.61
CA LYS A 691 -2.12 -5.49 45.57
C LYS A 691 -1.75 -4.04 45.96
N GLN A 692 -0.46 -3.68 46.09
CA GLN A 692 -0.01 -2.34 46.46
C GLN A 692 -0.10 -1.35 45.28
N THR A 693 -0.81 -0.24 45.47
CA THR A 693 -1.10 0.77 44.42
C THR A 693 0.12 1.27 43.63
N PRO A 694 1.25 1.70 44.22
CA PRO A 694 2.40 2.18 43.44
C PRO A 694 3.03 1.07 42.59
N GLY A 695 3.17 -0.14 43.14
CA GLY A 695 3.69 -1.29 42.40
C GLY A 695 2.79 -1.70 41.23
N ILE A 696 1.46 -1.65 41.40
CA ILE A 696 0.49 -1.89 40.32
C ILE A 696 0.73 -0.94 39.14
N ILE A 697 0.95 0.35 39.39
CA ILE A 697 1.20 1.34 38.33
C ILE A 697 2.50 1.02 37.57
N VAL A 698 3.59 0.69 38.27
CA VAL A 698 4.89 0.37 37.64
C VAL A 698 4.79 -0.90 36.79
N PHE A 699 4.22 -1.99 37.31
CA PHE A 699 4.06 -3.22 36.53
C PHE A 699 3.10 -3.04 35.35
N PHE A 700 1.98 -2.33 35.56
CA PHE A 700 1.05 -1.98 34.49
C PHE A 700 1.74 -1.22 33.35
N PHE A 701 2.57 -0.21 33.66
CA PHE A 701 3.32 0.53 32.65
C PHE A 701 4.29 -0.35 31.85
N ILE A 702 5.04 -1.24 32.53
CA ILE A 702 5.97 -2.18 31.88
C ILE A 702 5.20 -3.09 30.92
N PHE A 703 4.10 -3.69 31.36
CA PHE A 703 3.26 -4.54 30.51
C PHE A 703 2.62 -3.77 29.34
N LEU A 704 2.14 -2.54 29.56
CA LEU A 704 1.59 -1.70 28.50
C LEU A 704 2.65 -1.38 27.42
N THR A 705 3.88 -1.07 27.84
CA THR A 705 4.99 -0.75 26.94
C THR A 705 5.39 -1.97 26.10
N CYS A 706 5.42 -3.17 26.70
CA CYS A 706 5.59 -4.43 25.97
C CYS A 706 4.46 -4.69 24.96
N VAL A 707 3.20 -4.38 25.29
CA VAL A 707 2.08 -4.50 24.33
C VAL A 707 2.16 -3.46 23.21
N PHE A 708 2.63 -2.24 23.48
CA PHE A 708 2.82 -1.17 22.48
C PHE A 708 3.84 -1.51 21.38
N TYR A 709 4.74 -2.48 21.60
CA TYR A 709 5.61 -3.02 20.54
C TYR A 709 4.81 -3.65 19.38
N VAL A 710 3.66 -4.29 19.68
CA VAL A 710 2.81 -4.95 18.68
C VAL A 710 2.25 -3.97 17.64
N PRO A 711 1.51 -2.89 18.00
CA PRO A 711 0.99 -1.94 17.03
C PRO A 711 2.08 -1.12 16.32
N ILE A 712 3.27 -0.97 16.90
CA ILE A 712 4.39 -0.24 16.30
C ILE A 712 5.10 -1.07 15.22
N LYS A 713 5.45 -2.33 15.51
CA LYS A 713 6.28 -3.17 14.61
C LYS A 713 5.47 -4.18 13.80
N LEU A 714 4.39 -4.72 14.36
CA LEU A 714 3.54 -5.74 13.72
C LEU A 714 2.23 -5.11 13.24
N PHE A 715 2.34 -4.23 12.24
CA PHE A 715 1.24 -3.43 11.70
C PHE A 715 -0.03 -4.24 11.34
N ARG A 716 0.11 -5.50 10.90
CA ARG A 716 -1.01 -6.44 10.64
C ARG A 716 -1.86 -6.73 11.88
N PHE A 717 -1.25 -6.74 13.07
CA PHE A 717 -1.88 -7.08 14.35
C PHE A 717 -2.20 -5.85 15.21
N ARG A 718 -2.17 -4.63 14.64
CA ARG A 718 -2.40 -3.35 15.37
C ARG A 718 -3.70 -3.34 16.18
N ALA A 719 -4.76 -3.99 15.67
CA ALA A 719 -6.04 -4.12 16.34
C ALA A 719 -5.99 -4.91 17.66
N ILE A 720 -5.15 -5.95 17.76
CA ILE A 720 -4.88 -6.65 19.03
C ILE A 720 -4.25 -5.69 20.02
N GLY A 721 -3.20 -4.97 19.60
CA GLY A 721 -2.44 -4.08 20.48
C GLY A 721 -3.33 -3.03 21.13
N ILE A 722 -4.06 -2.27 20.30
CA ILE A 722 -4.98 -1.21 20.75
C ILE A 722 -6.04 -1.77 21.71
N ILE A 723 -6.67 -2.90 21.38
CA ILE A 723 -7.77 -3.45 22.19
C ILE A 723 -7.26 -4.11 23.48
N THR A 724 -6.06 -4.68 23.47
CA THR A 724 -5.39 -5.15 24.70
C THR A 724 -5.09 -3.96 25.63
N ILE A 725 -4.52 -2.87 25.10
CA ILE A 725 -4.20 -1.65 25.86
C ILE A 725 -5.48 -1.04 26.45
N ILE A 726 -6.54 -0.85 25.66
CA ILE A 726 -7.82 -0.32 26.13
C ILE A 726 -8.42 -1.22 27.23
N THR A 727 -8.42 -2.54 27.02
CA THR A 727 -9.06 -3.48 27.95
C THR A 727 -8.32 -3.57 29.29
N SER A 728 -6.98 -3.66 29.28
CA SER A 728 -6.18 -3.65 30.51
C SER A 728 -6.30 -2.30 31.26
N SER A 729 -6.26 -1.19 30.52
CA SER A 729 -6.45 0.15 31.10
C SER A 729 -7.82 0.32 31.75
N MET A 730 -8.87 -0.24 31.13
CA MET A 730 -10.22 -0.22 31.68
C MET A 730 -10.38 -1.09 32.93
N ILE A 731 -9.77 -2.28 32.97
CA ILE A 731 -9.86 -3.20 34.13
C ILE A 731 -9.16 -2.60 35.34
N ILE A 732 -7.89 -2.18 35.18
CA ILE A 732 -7.08 -1.64 36.28
C ILE A 732 -7.54 -0.23 36.66
N GLY A 733 -7.86 0.62 35.67
CA GLY A 733 -8.36 1.98 35.89
C GLY A 733 -9.67 2.01 36.68
N TYR A 734 -10.59 1.07 36.42
CA TYR A 734 -11.82 0.95 37.21
C TYR A 734 -11.54 0.59 38.68
N GLU A 735 -10.72 -0.43 38.95
CA GLU A 735 -10.45 -0.87 40.34
C GLU A 735 -9.70 0.21 41.14
N LEU A 736 -8.73 0.91 40.51
CA LEU A 736 -8.03 2.04 41.10
C LEU A 736 -8.99 3.22 41.40
N GLN A 737 -9.97 3.46 40.52
CA GLN A 737 -10.99 4.48 40.71
C GLN A 737 -11.94 4.13 41.87
N VAL A 738 -12.40 2.86 41.99
CA VAL A 738 -13.22 2.44 43.15
C VAL A 738 -12.45 2.58 44.45
N ARG A 739 -11.15 2.20 44.49
CA ARG A 739 -10.28 2.39 45.67
C ARG A 739 -10.15 3.85 46.13
N LYS A 740 -10.29 4.82 45.22
CA LYS A 740 -10.05 6.25 45.49
C LYS A 740 -11.34 7.05 45.74
N VAL A 741 -12.45 6.67 45.10
CA VAL A 741 -13.75 7.36 45.21
C VAL A 741 -14.71 6.64 46.18
N GLY A 742 -14.45 5.37 46.52
CA GLY A 742 -15.23 4.57 47.47
C GLY A 742 -16.38 3.80 46.82
N GLU A 743 -16.73 2.65 47.41
CA GLU A 743 -17.71 1.71 46.85
C GLU A 743 -19.14 2.29 46.77
N GLN A 744 -19.55 3.10 47.75
CA GLN A 744 -20.86 3.77 47.76
C GLN A 744 -21.05 4.71 46.56
N VAL A 745 -20.00 5.46 46.17
CA VAL A 745 -20.05 6.35 45.01
C VAL A 745 -19.90 5.56 43.70
N ALA A 746 -19.09 4.49 43.69
CA ALA A 746 -18.97 3.59 42.54
C ALA A 746 -20.29 2.86 42.21
N THR A 747 -21.11 2.54 43.21
CA THR A 747 -22.39 1.83 43.07
C THR A 747 -23.59 2.76 42.86
N SER A 748 -23.45 4.07 43.10
CA SER A 748 -24.53 5.09 42.98
C SER A 748 -25.28 5.10 41.64
N ASN A 749 -24.65 4.64 40.56
CA ASN A 749 -25.24 4.53 39.23
C ASN A 749 -26.07 3.23 39.02
N GLY A 750 -26.31 2.44 40.07
CA GLY A 750 -27.02 1.16 39.99
C GLY A 750 -26.20 -0.01 39.43
N GLN A 751 -24.87 0.14 39.33
CA GLN A 751 -23.96 -0.94 38.95
C GLN A 751 -23.42 -1.63 40.21
N THR A 752 -23.39 -2.95 40.24
CA THR A 752 -22.71 -3.72 41.29
C THR A 752 -21.20 -3.58 41.17
N TYR A 753 -20.49 -3.46 42.29
CA TYR A 753 -19.04 -3.58 42.33
C TYR A 753 -18.63 -5.05 42.11
N TYR A 754 -17.53 -5.26 41.40
CA TYR A 754 -16.91 -6.56 41.20
C TYR A 754 -15.39 -6.39 41.34
N PRO A 755 -14.72 -7.13 42.24
CA PRO A 755 -13.27 -7.12 42.32
C PRO A 755 -12.65 -7.74 41.06
N ILE A 756 -11.39 -7.41 40.77
CA ILE A 756 -10.70 -7.75 39.52
C ILE A 756 -10.85 -9.22 39.05
N TYR A 757 -10.82 -10.20 39.95
CA TYR A 757 -10.94 -11.63 39.60
C TYR A 757 -12.32 -12.03 39.06
N LEU A 758 -13.38 -11.26 39.37
CA LEU A 758 -14.71 -11.39 38.77
C LEU A 758 -14.86 -10.42 37.59
N LEU A 759 -14.39 -9.17 37.75
CA LEU A 759 -14.55 -8.12 36.75
C LEU A 759 -13.93 -8.50 35.41
N ALA A 760 -12.71 -9.05 35.39
CA ALA A 760 -12.01 -9.34 34.14
C ALA A 760 -12.63 -10.52 33.35
N PRO A 761 -13.04 -11.65 33.96
CA PRO A 761 -13.88 -12.64 33.29
C PRO A 761 -15.23 -12.11 32.82
N TYR A 762 -15.91 -11.26 33.59
CA TYR A 762 -17.14 -10.58 33.12
C TYR A 762 -16.87 -9.64 31.93
N ARG A 763 -15.69 -9.01 31.85
CA ARG A 763 -15.27 -8.26 30.63
C ARG A 763 -15.09 -9.20 29.44
N LEU A 764 -14.41 -10.34 29.62
CA LEU A 764 -14.25 -11.32 28.54
C LEU A 764 -15.60 -11.86 28.05
N ALA A 765 -16.53 -12.17 28.96
CA ALA A 765 -17.87 -12.64 28.62
C ALA A 765 -18.69 -11.58 27.85
N THR A 766 -18.72 -10.33 28.33
CA THR A 766 -19.44 -9.23 27.65
C THR A 766 -18.82 -8.85 26.30
N VAL A 767 -17.49 -8.94 26.17
CA VAL A 767 -16.81 -8.79 24.88
C VAL A 767 -17.21 -9.89 23.90
N THR A 768 -17.12 -11.16 24.32
CA THR A 768 -17.46 -12.32 23.47
C THR A 768 -18.94 -12.30 23.06
N GLY A 769 -19.86 -11.91 23.96
CA GLY A 769 -21.27 -11.70 23.64
C GLY A 769 -21.50 -10.59 22.60
N GLY A 770 -20.84 -9.44 22.76
CA GLY A 770 -20.89 -8.36 21.76
C GLY A 770 -20.31 -8.77 20.40
N ILE A 771 -19.25 -9.57 20.39
CA ILE A 771 -18.65 -10.13 19.18
C ILE A 771 -19.58 -11.17 18.52
N ALA A 772 -20.29 -12.00 19.29
CA ALA A 772 -21.26 -12.95 18.75
C ALA A 772 -22.45 -12.27 18.06
N VAL A 773 -22.98 -11.18 18.64
CA VAL A 773 -24.03 -10.36 18.00
C VAL A 773 -23.49 -9.65 16.75
N ALA A 774 -22.27 -9.10 16.80
CA ALA A 774 -21.61 -8.50 15.65
C ALA A 774 -21.37 -9.52 14.52
N PHE A 775 -21.03 -10.77 14.86
CA PHE A 775 -20.85 -11.86 13.90
C PHE A 775 -22.18 -12.18 13.18
N PHE A 776 -23.28 -12.36 13.91
CA PHE A 776 -24.61 -12.59 13.31
C PHE A 776 -24.99 -11.50 12.30
N TRP A 777 -24.88 -10.22 12.70
CA TRP A 777 -25.21 -9.07 11.83
C TRP A 777 -24.15 -8.75 10.76
N THR A 778 -23.00 -9.42 10.76
CA THR A 778 -22.06 -9.40 9.63
C THR A 778 -22.59 -10.23 8.46
N PHE A 779 -23.26 -11.36 8.75
CA PHE A 779 -23.85 -12.23 7.72
C PHE A 779 -25.30 -11.85 7.38
N PHE A 780 -26.13 -11.54 8.37
CA PHE A 780 -27.55 -11.26 8.14
C PHE A 780 -27.79 -9.86 7.51
N PRO A 781 -28.70 -9.72 6.52
CA PRO A 781 -29.38 -10.79 5.77
C PRO A 781 -28.49 -11.46 4.70
N TYR A 782 -27.54 -10.71 4.12
CA TYR A 782 -26.50 -11.22 3.22
C TYR A 782 -25.18 -10.47 3.48
N PRO A 783 -24.01 -11.12 3.60
CA PRO A 783 -22.75 -10.43 3.88
C PRO A 783 -22.28 -9.57 2.70
N ILE A 784 -21.63 -8.44 3.00
CA ILE A 784 -20.84 -7.71 2.01
C ILE A 784 -19.53 -8.49 1.83
N SER A 785 -19.50 -9.30 0.78
CA SER A 785 -18.44 -10.26 0.53
C SER A 785 -17.19 -9.62 -0.08
N GLU A 786 -16.00 -10.04 0.34
CA GLU A 786 -14.74 -9.62 -0.29
C GLU A 786 -14.71 -10.04 -1.76
N HIS A 787 -15.34 -11.18 -2.13
CA HIS A 787 -15.55 -11.59 -3.53
C HIS A 787 -16.22 -10.47 -4.35
N SER A 788 -17.19 -9.77 -3.75
CA SER A 788 -18.00 -8.75 -4.42
C SER A 788 -17.28 -7.41 -4.55
N VAL A 789 -16.53 -7.03 -3.51
CA VAL A 789 -15.73 -5.80 -3.41
C VAL A 789 -14.46 -5.90 -4.27
N LEU A 790 -13.71 -7.00 -4.16
CA LEU A 790 -12.53 -7.30 -4.98
C LEU A 790 -12.86 -7.16 -6.47
N ARG A 791 -13.97 -7.77 -6.92
CA ARG A 791 -14.45 -7.72 -8.31
C ARG A 791 -14.87 -6.31 -8.74
N GLN A 792 -15.60 -5.56 -7.91
CA GLN A 792 -16.01 -4.20 -8.26
C GLN A 792 -14.82 -3.23 -8.30
N SER A 793 -13.86 -3.39 -7.37
CA SER A 793 -12.58 -2.69 -7.37
C SER A 793 -11.71 -3.08 -8.57
N LEU A 794 -11.80 -4.32 -9.06
CA LEU A 794 -11.05 -4.80 -10.23
C LEU A 794 -11.60 -4.20 -11.52
N GLY A 795 -12.92 -4.14 -11.67
CA GLY A 795 -13.58 -3.42 -12.77
C GLY A 795 -13.18 -1.94 -12.77
N ALA A 796 -13.23 -1.27 -11.62
CA ALA A 796 -12.77 0.10 -11.48
C ALA A 796 -11.28 0.29 -11.86
N SER A 797 -10.44 -0.69 -11.55
CA SER A 797 -9.03 -0.72 -11.93
C SER A 797 -8.81 -0.88 -13.43
N LEU A 798 -9.64 -1.67 -14.13
CA LEU A 798 -9.61 -1.76 -15.58
C LEU A 798 -10.10 -0.49 -16.28
N TYR A 799 -11.12 0.19 -15.75
CA TYR A 799 -11.54 1.49 -16.27
C TYR A 799 -10.47 2.57 -16.06
N LEU A 800 -9.84 2.61 -14.87
CA LEU A 800 -8.77 3.57 -14.61
C LEU A 800 -7.51 3.26 -15.44
N LEU A 801 -7.23 1.98 -15.72
CA LEU A 801 -6.21 1.56 -16.68
C LEU A 801 -6.52 2.01 -18.11
N ALA A 802 -7.78 1.92 -18.56
CA ALA A 802 -8.20 2.43 -19.87
C ALA A 802 -7.99 3.95 -19.99
N ASN A 803 -8.34 4.70 -18.92
CA ASN A 803 -8.09 6.14 -18.83
C ASN A 803 -6.58 6.45 -18.82
N TYR A 804 -5.77 5.66 -18.10
CA TYR A 804 -4.31 5.79 -18.07
C TYR A 804 -3.66 5.53 -19.44
N TYR A 805 -4.12 4.47 -20.13
CA TYR A 805 -3.73 4.15 -21.50
C TYR A 805 -4.03 5.34 -22.42
N SER A 806 -5.27 5.84 -22.41
CA SER A 806 -5.71 6.98 -23.23
C SER A 806 -4.89 8.24 -22.93
N LEU A 807 -4.69 8.61 -21.65
CA LEU A 807 -3.89 9.77 -21.27
C LEU A 807 -2.44 9.68 -21.72
N ILE A 808 -1.82 8.50 -21.67
CA ILE A 808 -0.45 8.30 -22.18
C ILE A 808 -0.44 8.34 -23.69
N HIS A 809 -1.41 7.71 -24.36
CA HIS A 809 -1.54 7.75 -25.80
C HIS A 809 -1.64 9.19 -26.33
N GLU A 810 -2.52 10.01 -25.75
CA GLU A 810 -2.63 11.45 -26.05
C GLU A 810 -1.35 12.22 -25.68
N THR A 811 -0.66 11.84 -24.59
CA THR A 811 0.64 12.44 -24.23
C THR A 811 1.70 12.16 -25.30
N VAL A 812 1.78 10.93 -25.84
CA VAL A 812 2.71 10.56 -26.90
C VAL A 812 2.33 11.25 -28.21
N SER A 813 1.05 11.24 -28.59
CA SER A 813 0.57 11.87 -29.83
C SER A 813 0.77 13.38 -29.84
N ALA A 814 0.39 14.09 -28.77
CA ALA A 814 0.60 15.54 -28.67
C ALA A 814 2.09 15.94 -28.62
N ARG A 815 2.95 15.06 -28.09
CA ARG A 815 4.42 15.23 -28.15
C ARG A 815 4.95 15.08 -29.58
N VAL A 816 4.60 14.00 -30.26
CA VAL A 816 5.02 13.70 -31.63
C VAL A 816 4.59 14.80 -32.63
N ARG A 817 3.42 15.43 -32.41
CA ARG A 817 2.92 16.55 -33.22
C ARG A 817 3.45 17.93 -32.83
N GLY A 818 4.25 18.06 -31.77
CA GLY A 818 4.65 19.36 -31.22
C GLY A 818 3.55 20.13 -30.45
N GLU A 819 2.32 19.62 -30.44
CA GLU A 819 1.14 20.20 -29.75
C GLU A 819 1.28 20.29 -28.21
N ALA A 820 2.31 19.67 -27.62
CA ALA A 820 2.57 19.69 -26.19
C ALA A 820 2.70 21.13 -25.61
N GLY A 821 3.37 22.03 -26.33
CA GLY A 821 3.67 23.40 -25.91
C GLY A 821 4.64 23.51 -24.71
N ASP A 822 4.96 24.74 -24.31
CA ASP A 822 5.87 25.01 -23.19
C ASP A 822 5.41 24.34 -21.88
N MET A 823 6.34 23.61 -21.25
CA MET A 823 6.11 22.85 -20.01
C MET A 823 6.25 23.68 -18.73
N ALA A 824 6.73 24.93 -18.81
CA ALA A 824 6.70 25.89 -17.71
C ALA A 824 5.29 26.52 -17.56
N LEU A 825 4.63 26.84 -18.67
CA LEU A 825 3.24 27.29 -18.72
C LEU A 825 2.27 26.25 -18.12
N LYS A 826 1.37 26.72 -17.24
CA LYS A 826 0.38 25.87 -16.54
C LYS A 826 -0.84 25.50 -17.40
N THR A 827 -1.02 26.21 -18.51
CA THR A 827 -2.15 26.09 -19.44
C THR A 827 -1.89 25.12 -20.59
N SER A 828 -0.62 24.80 -20.89
CA SER A 828 -0.22 23.99 -22.04
C SER A 828 -0.77 22.55 -21.97
N ALA A 829 -0.96 21.95 -23.14
CA ALA A 829 -1.51 20.60 -23.27
C ALA A 829 -0.61 19.58 -22.57
N GLY A 830 0.71 19.62 -22.83
CA GLY A 830 1.70 18.75 -22.21
C GLY A 830 1.72 18.85 -20.69
N ARG A 831 1.62 20.07 -20.13
CA ARG A 831 1.63 20.26 -18.67
C ARG A 831 0.33 19.77 -18.00
N ARG A 832 -0.82 19.94 -18.66
CA ARG A 832 -2.12 19.41 -18.22
C ARG A 832 -2.15 17.89 -18.30
N LEU A 833 -1.75 17.30 -19.42
CA LEU A 833 -1.66 15.85 -19.63
C LEU A 833 -0.70 15.22 -18.60
N LEU A 834 0.46 15.81 -18.34
CA LEU A 834 1.39 15.34 -17.31
C LEU A 834 0.79 15.41 -15.89
N LYS A 835 -0.03 16.42 -15.55
CA LYS A 835 -0.75 16.44 -14.26
C LYS A 835 -1.74 15.27 -14.19
N SER A 836 -2.58 15.09 -15.21
CA SER A 836 -3.58 14.02 -15.28
C SER A 836 -2.95 12.62 -15.25
N ARG A 837 -1.91 12.37 -16.05
CA ARG A 837 -1.12 11.12 -16.07
C ARG A 837 -0.63 10.75 -14.67
N ASN A 838 -0.03 11.71 -13.97
CA ASN A 838 0.49 11.51 -12.62
C ASN A 838 -0.63 11.24 -11.60
N GLN A 839 -1.75 11.97 -11.69
CA GLN A 839 -2.90 11.79 -10.80
C GLN A 839 -3.55 10.40 -10.98
N VAL A 840 -3.72 9.96 -12.22
CA VAL A 840 -4.27 8.64 -12.56
C VAL A 840 -3.32 7.51 -12.15
N PHE A 841 -2.02 7.65 -12.37
CA PHE A 841 -1.01 6.69 -11.88
C PHE A 841 -1.06 6.50 -10.36
N SER A 842 -1.05 7.60 -9.57
CA SER A 842 -1.15 7.52 -8.11
C SER A 842 -2.43 6.84 -7.64
N LYS A 843 -3.57 7.15 -8.27
CA LYS A 843 -4.87 6.52 -7.99
C LYS A 843 -4.84 5.02 -8.30
N GLN A 844 -4.22 4.62 -9.41
CA GLN A 844 -4.11 3.22 -9.84
C GLN A 844 -3.20 2.41 -8.92
N MET A 845 -2.08 2.98 -8.48
CA MET A 845 -1.17 2.36 -7.51
C MET A 845 -1.85 2.08 -6.16
N LEU A 846 -2.63 3.05 -5.65
CA LEU A 846 -3.43 2.87 -4.43
C LEU A 846 -4.43 1.70 -4.59
N MET A 847 -5.12 1.64 -5.73
CA MET A 847 -6.13 0.63 -5.99
C MET A 847 -5.53 -0.77 -6.18
N LEU A 848 -4.35 -0.90 -6.79
CA LEU A 848 -3.60 -2.16 -6.84
C LEU A 848 -3.22 -2.67 -5.44
N ASN A 849 -2.80 -1.77 -4.54
CA ASN A 849 -2.52 -2.13 -3.15
C ASN A 849 -3.78 -2.62 -2.40
N ASN A 850 -4.92 -1.96 -2.63
CA ASN A 850 -6.20 -2.38 -2.06
C ASN A 850 -6.67 -3.73 -2.65
N LEU A 851 -6.49 -3.97 -3.96
CA LEU A 851 -6.81 -5.26 -4.60
C LEU A 851 -5.99 -6.43 -4.02
N ARG A 852 -4.67 -6.24 -3.81
CA ARG A 852 -3.82 -7.21 -3.10
C ARG A 852 -4.34 -7.46 -1.68
N THR A 853 -4.69 -6.40 -0.97
CA THR A 853 -5.22 -6.45 0.40
C THR A 853 -6.53 -7.25 0.48
N TYR A 854 -7.49 -7.02 -0.41
CA TYR A 854 -8.72 -7.81 -0.49
C TYR A 854 -8.42 -9.28 -0.85
N SER A 855 -7.50 -9.54 -1.78
CA SER A 855 -7.06 -10.92 -2.11
C SER A 855 -6.40 -11.63 -0.92
N GLU A 856 -5.76 -10.92 0.00
CA GLU A 856 -5.30 -11.52 1.26
C GLU A 856 -6.45 -11.87 2.22
N PHE A 857 -7.39 -10.94 2.45
CA PHE A 857 -8.54 -11.18 3.35
C PHE A 857 -9.51 -12.24 2.85
N LEU A 858 -9.51 -12.50 1.54
CA LEU A 858 -10.17 -13.64 0.90
C LEU A 858 -9.82 -15.01 1.53
N LYS A 859 -8.66 -15.14 2.21
CA LYS A 859 -8.29 -16.35 2.97
C LYS A 859 -9.11 -16.55 4.26
N TRP A 860 -9.85 -15.53 4.70
CA TRP A 860 -10.61 -15.48 5.97
C TRP A 860 -12.12 -15.32 5.76
N GLU A 861 -12.59 -15.21 4.52
CA GLU A 861 -14.02 -15.20 4.21
C GLU A 861 -14.59 -16.63 4.20
N VAL A 862 -15.80 -16.79 4.76
CA VAL A 862 -16.56 -18.05 4.65
C VAL A 862 -17.05 -18.20 3.20
N PRO A 863 -16.71 -19.29 2.49
CA PRO A 863 -17.07 -19.45 1.08
C PRO A 863 -18.57 -19.79 0.93
N ILE A 864 -19.39 -18.76 0.75
CA ILE A 864 -20.82 -18.92 0.44
C ILE A 864 -20.97 -19.17 -1.07
N GLY A 865 -21.29 -20.42 -1.43
CA GLY A 865 -21.50 -20.85 -2.82
C GLY A 865 -20.29 -21.56 -3.42
N GLY A 866 -20.12 -21.42 -4.74
CA GLY A 866 -19.03 -22.08 -5.49
C GLY A 866 -17.64 -21.57 -5.11
N ARG A 867 -16.61 -22.40 -5.32
CA ARG A 867 -15.20 -22.06 -5.05
C ARG A 867 -14.78 -20.81 -5.82
N PHE A 868 -14.38 -19.75 -5.12
CA PHE A 868 -13.93 -18.52 -5.76
C PHE A 868 -12.65 -18.74 -6.59
N PRO A 869 -12.58 -18.27 -7.85
CA PRO A 869 -11.44 -18.47 -8.75
C PRO A 869 -10.29 -17.51 -8.43
N LYS A 870 -9.72 -17.61 -7.21
CA LYS A 870 -8.68 -16.69 -6.72
C LYS A 870 -7.51 -16.53 -7.69
N LYS A 871 -6.96 -17.64 -8.22
CA LYS A 871 -5.78 -17.62 -9.11
C LYS A 871 -6.02 -16.78 -10.38
N GLN A 872 -7.25 -16.76 -10.90
CA GLN A 872 -7.63 -15.95 -12.06
C GLN A 872 -7.69 -14.46 -11.69
N TYR A 873 -8.24 -14.11 -10.53
CA TYR A 873 -8.24 -12.72 -10.03
C TYR A 873 -6.82 -12.22 -9.77
N ASP A 874 -5.95 -13.03 -9.15
CA ASP A 874 -4.53 -12.67 -8.94
C ASP A 874 -3.77 -12.52 -10.27
N SER A 875 -4.02 -13.40 -11.26
CA SER A 875 -3.46 -13.28 -12.62
C SER A 875 -3.87 -11.96 -13.27
N ILE A 876 -5.14 -11.55 -13.14
CA ILE A 876 -5.63 -10.27 -13.67
C ILE A 876 -4.99 -9.08 -12.94
N ILE A 877 -4.84 -9.12 -11.61
CA ILE A 877 -4.16 -8.06 -10.84
C ILE A 877 -2.71 -7.89 -11.33
N ALA A 878 -1.99 -8.99 -11.57
CA ALA A 878 -0.64 -8.95 -12.13
C ALA A 878 -0.62 -8.39 -13.57
N CYS A 879 -1.55 -8.79 -14.44
CA CYS A 879 -1.66 -8.22 -15.80
C CYS A 879 -1.89 -6.70 -15.75
N ILE A 880 -2.73 -6.22 -14.83
CA ILE A 880 -2.98 -4.78 -14.64
C ILE A 880 -1.71 -4.07 -14.18
N GLU A 881 -0.99 -4.59 -13.17
CA GLU A 881 0.26 -4.00 -12.67
C GLU A 881 1.35 -3.94 -13.76
N ASN A 882 1.46 -5.00 -14.57
CA ASN A 882 2.34 -5.07 -15.73
C ASN A 882 1.97 -4.00 -16.77
N ILE A 883 0.71 -3.91 -17.21
CA ILE A 883 0.27 -2.92 -18.20
C ILE A 883 0.49 -1.48 -17.68
N VAL A 884 0.21 -1.19 -16.40
CA VAL A 884 0.50 0.12 -15.78
C VAL A 884 1.98 0.46 -15.88
N SER A 885 2.86 -0.52 -15.69
CA SER A 885 4.30 -0.30 -15.67
C SER A 885 4.89 -0.14 -17.07
N TYR A 886 4.47 -0.97 -18.03
CA TYR A 886 4.81 -0.77 -19.45
C TYR A 886 4.28 0.56 -19.99
N LEU A 887 3.08 0.99 -19.57
CA LEU A 887 2.55 2.32 -19.89
C LEU A 887 3.39 3.44 -19.27
N SER A 888 3.80 3.29 -18.01
CA SER A 888 4.68 4.24 -17.33
C SER A 888 6.00 4.40 -18.08
N LEU A 889 6.55 3.30 -18.58
CA LEU A 889 7.77 3.26 -19.38
C LEU A 889 7.58 3.85 -20.79
N LEU A 890 6.48 3.52 -21.47
CA LEU A 890 6.10 4.10 -22.78
C LEU A 890 6.00 5.63 -22.70
N GLY A 891 5.34 6.14 -21.67
CA GLY A 891 5.21 7.58 -21.40
C GLY A 891 6.51 8.27 -20.93
N TYR A 892 7.54 7.49 -20.58
CA TYR A 892 8.87 7.96 -20.22
C TYR A 892 9.83 7.94 -21.42
N ALA A 893 9.92 6.84 -22.18
CA ALA A 893 10.72 6.78 -23.40
C ALA A 893 10.28 7.84 -24.43
N SER A 894 8.99 8.22 -24.42
CA SER A 894 8.46 9.36 -25.18
C SER A 894 8.89 10.75 -24.66
N ASP A 895 9.31 10.91 -23.40
CA ASP A 895 10.02 12.13 -22.94
C ASP A 895 11.44 12.13 -23.54
N THR A 896 12.17 11.04 -23.32
CA THR A 896 13.58 10.91 -23.74
C THR A 896 13.76 11.12 -25.25
N LEU A 897 12.88 10.54 -26.08
CA LEU A 897 12.90 10.69 -27.54
C LEU A 897 12.69 12.14 -28.01
N LEU A 898 11.98 12.98 -27.23
CA LEU A 898 11.90 14.41 -27.53
C LEU A 898 13.20 15.13 -27.14
N GLN A 899 13.66 14.92 -25.90
CA GLN A 899 14.85 15.61 -25.36
C GLN A 899 16.10 15.37 -26.23
N ILE A 900 16.29 14.15 -26.74
CA ILE A 900 17.39 13.80 -27.66
C ILE A 900 17.38 14.66 -28.94
N GLY A 901 16.23 15.20 -29.34
CA GLY A 901 16.10 16.04 -30.53
C GLY A 901 16.04 17.54 -30.27
N ASP A 902 16.34 18.00 -29.04
CA ASP A 902 16.58 19.42 -28.72
C ASP A 902 18.10 19.73 -28.62
N ASP A 903 18.97 18.71 -28.55
CA ASP A 903 20.44 18.84 -28.57
C ASP A 903 20.97 18.97 -30.02
N GLU A 904 21.69 20.05 -30.34
CA GLU A 904 22.19 20.31 -31.71
C GLU A 904 23.11 19.20 -32.25
N GLU A 905 23.90 18.54 -31.40
CA GLU A 905 24.79 17.43 -31.79
C GLU A 905 24.04 16.14 -32.16
N SER A 906 22.79 15.96 -31.73
CA SER A 906 22.01 14.72 -31.91
C SER A 906 20.87 14.85 -32.93
N ASN A 907 20.85 15.94 -33.70
CA ASN A 907 19.78 16.27 -34.63
C ASN A 907 19.93 15.54 -35.99
N SER A 908 19.93 14.21 -35.97
CA SER A 908 20.10 13.37 -37.17
C SER A 908 18.90 13.47 -38.12
N ALA A 909 19.15 13.36 -39.43
CA ALA A 909 18.08 13.28 -40.43
C ALA A 909 17.12 12.11 -40.15
N TRP A 910 17.67 10.96 -39.72
CA TRP A 910 16.93 9.80 -39.25
C TRP A 910 15.94 10.16 -38.14
N LEU A 911 16.33 10.94 -37.13
CA LEU A 911 15.47 11.30 -36.00
C LEU A 911 14.35 12.27 -36.41
N HIS A 912 14.62 13.18 -37.36
CA HIS A 912 13.61 14.04 -37.96
C HIS A 912 12.58 13.23 -38.77
N ASP A 913 13.04 12.37 -39.68
CA ASP A 913 12.16 11.59 -40.53
C ASP A 913 11.44 10.49 -39.75
N PHE A 914 12.06 9.93 -38.71
CA PHE A 914 11.38 9.10 -37.72
C PHE A 914 10.24 9.86 -37.03
N LYS A 915 10.47 11.07 -36.49
CA LYS A 915 9.41 11.90 -35.89
C LYS A 915 8.25 12.14 -36.88
N ARG A 916 8.57 12.48 -38.14
CA ARG A 916 7.60 12.70 -39.22
C ARG A 916 6.80 11.43 -39.56
N LEU A 917 7.48 10.29 -39.65
CA LEU A 917 6.86 8.99 -39.92
C LEU A 917 5.96 8.54 -38.76
N VAL A 918 6.39 8.68 -37.50
CA VAL A 918 5.51 8.38 -36.34
C VAL A 918 4.29 9.30 -36.28
N ALA A 919 4.42 10.58 -36.64
CA ALA A 919 3.28 11.50 -36.73
C ALA A 919 2.26 11.06 -37.81
N SER A 920 2.75 10.67 -38.98
CA SER A 920 1.92 10.25 -40.12
C SER A 920 1.38 8.82 -40.03
N ALA A 921 2.06 7.91 -39.32
CA ALA A 921 1.70 6.50 -39.18
C ALA A 921 0.40 6.24 -38.40
N GLY A 922 -0.23 7.30 -37.85
CA GLY A 922 -1.57 7.25 -37.28
C GLY A 922 -1.69 6.24 -36.14
N VAL A 923 -0.96 6.47 -35.04
CA VAL A 923 -1.16 5.70 -33.81
C VAL A 923 -2.53 6.11 -33.25
N THR A 924 -3.53 5.23 -33.38
CA THR A 924 -4.92 5.48 -32.92
C THR A 924 -5.46 4.23 -32.21
N THR A 925 -4.86 3.86 -31.09
CA THR A 925 -5.08 2.56 -30.43
C THR A 925 -6.30 2.60 -29.49
N HIS A 926 -7.40 3.16 -29.97
CA HIS A 926 -8.68 3.20 -29.25
C HIS A 926 -9.26 1.78 -29.03
N GLU A 927 -8.83 0.78 -29.79
CA GLU A 927 -9.17 -0.65 -29.58
C GLU A 927 -8.82 -1.12 -28.16
N ILE A 928 -7.60 -0.87 -27.68
CA ILE A 928 -7.17 -1.30 -26.33
C ILE A 928 -7.98 -0.58 -25.25
N THR A 929 -8.20 0.74 -25.41
CA THR A 929 -9.04 1.52 -24.48
C THR A 929 -10.47 0.97 -24.43
N SER A 930 -11.03 0.60 -25.58
CA SER A 930 -12.38 0.05 -25.71
C SER A 930 -12.49 -1.35 -25.09
N VAL A 931 -11.52 -2.23 -25.35
CA VAL A 931 -11.44 -3.56 -24.75
C VAL A 931 -11.29 -3.48 -23.23
N LEU A 932 -10.42 -2.62 -22.70
CA LEU A 932 -10.29 -2.41 -21.24
C LEU A 932 -11.59 -1.89 -20.60
N CYS A 933 -12.31 -0.97 -21.27
CA CYS A 933 -13.63 -0.52 -20.84
C CYS A 933 -14.71 -1.62 -20.88
N LEU A 934 -14.71 -2.47 -21.90
CA LEU A 934 -15.63 -3.62 -22.00
C LEU A 934 -15.34 -4.66 -20.91
N LEU A 935 -14.06 -5.01 -20.69
CA LEU A 935 -13.63 -5.91 -19.62
C LEU A 935 -14.00 -5.35 -18.24
N SER A 936 -13.81 -4.05 -18.02
CA SER A 936 -14.29 -3.35 -16.82
C SER A 936 -15.80 -3.52 -16.62
N ALA A 937 -16.61 -3.24 -17.66
CA ALA A 937 -18.06 -3.32 -17.58
C ALA A 937 -18.54 -4.75 -17.31
N SER A 938 -18.07 -5.74 -18.05
CA SER A 938 -18.41 -7.15 -17.86
C SER A 938 -18.08 -7.66 -16.46
N ILE A 939 -16.89 -7.34 -15.90
CA ILE A 939 -16.53 -7.70 -14.52
C ILE A 939 -17.44 -6.98 -13.51
N THR A 940 -17.73 -5.69 -13.72
CA THR A 940 -18.52 -4.86 -12.79
C THR A 940 -20.00 -5.26 -12.75
N ASP A 941 -20.60 -5.51 -13.90
CA ASP A 941 -22.03 -5.81 -14.06
C ASP A 941 -22.33 -7.32 -14.06
N ARG A 942 -21.30 -8.17 -13.97
CA ARG A 942 -21.38 -9.65 -14.07
C ARG A 942 -21.97 -10.15 -15.39
N ARG A 943 -21.74 -9.41 -16.48
CA ARG A 943 -22.25 -9.75 -17.81
C ARG A 943 -21.16 -10.49 -18.61
N PRO A 944 -21.50 -11.56 -19.35
CA PRO A 944 -20.57 -12.18 -20.29
C PRO A 944 -20.04 -11.16 -21.30
N LEU A 945 -18.87 -11.45 -21.88
CA LEU A 945 -18.30 -10.59 -22.92
C LEU A 945 -19.13 -10.66 -24.21
N PRO A 946 -19.16 -9.58 -25.03
CA PRO A 946 -19.74 -9.63 -26.37
C PRO A 946 -19.15 -10.75 -27.24
N PRO A 947 -19.92 -11.32 -28.18
CA PRO A 947 -19.44 -12.35 -29.08
C PRO A 947 -18.34 -11.80 -29.98
N TYR A 948 -17.44 -12.69 -30.43
CA TYR A 948 -16.41 -12.36 -31.41
C TYR A 948 -15.49 -11.20 -30.98
N LEU A 949 -15.34 -10.97 -29.68
CA LEU A 949 -14.44 -9.93 -29.15
C LEU A 949 -13.00 -10.26 -29.54
N LYS A 950 -12.49 -9.54 -30.54
CA LYS A 950 -11.15 -9.74 -31.08
C LYS A 950 -10.12 -9.27 -30.07
N THR A 951 -9.03 -10.03 -29.93
CA THR A 951 -7.82 -9.51 -29.30
C THR A 951 -7.35 -8.27 -30.07
N PRO A 952 -6.98 -7.17 -29.39
CA PRO A 952 -6.33 -6.04 -30.06
C PRO A 952 -5.10 -6.56 -30.80
N ARG A 953 -5.02 -6.31 -32.11
CA ARG A 953 -3.88 -6.81 -32.88
C ARG A 953 -2.61 -6.15 -32.34
N PRO A 954 -1.51 -6.90 -32.08
CA PRO A 954 -0.26 -6.29 -31.64
C PRO A 954 0.16 -5.27 -32.68
N TYR A 955 0.15 -3.99 -32.31
CA TYR A 955 0.27 -2.88 -33.24
C TYR A 955 1.59 -2.99 -34.00
N SER A 956 1.49 -3.28 -35.31
CA SER A 956 2.63 -3.60 -36.17
C SER A 956 3.37 -2.34 -36.59
N PHE A 957 3.80 -1.55 -35.59
CA PHE A 957 4.46 -0.26 -35.76
C PHE A 957 5.75 -0.41 -36.58
N THR A 958 6.51 -1.47 -36.30
CA THR A 958 7.68 -1.91 -37.08
C THR A 958 7.30 -2.06 -38.56
N LYS A 959 6.28 -2.88 -38.87
CA LYS A 959 5.82 -3.15 -40.24
C LYS A 959 5.12 -1.97 -40.93
N ARG A 960 4.71 -0.93 -40.18
CA ARG A 960 4.25 0.34 -40.75
C ARG A 960 5.41 1.25 -41.08
N LEU A 961 6.41 1.37 -40.20
CA LEU A 961 7.65 2.10 -40.45
C LEU A 961 8.38 1.48 -41.65
N GLU A 962 8.66 0.16 -41.61
CA GLU A 962 9.30 -0.62 -42.71
C GLU A 962 8.56 -0.53 -44.06
N ALA A 963 7.25 -0.21 -44.05
CA ALA A 963 6.44 -0.05 -45.26
C ALA A 963 6.40 1.40 -45.78
N MET A 964 6.89 2.37 -45.01
CA MET A 964 7.04 3.77 -45.40
C MET A 964 8.51 4.12 -45.70
N ASP A 965 9.43 3.53 -44.95
CA ASP A 965 10.87 3.53 -45.16
C ASP A 965 11.44 2.18 -44.65
N LYS A 966 12.14 1.44 -45.52
CA LYS A 966 12.72 0.13 -45.16
C LYS A 966 14.00 0.26 -44.34
N ASP A 967 14.77 1.31 -44.58
CA ASP A 967 16.12 1.46 -44.05
C ASP A 967 16.13 2.15 -42.69
N ILE A 968 15.04 2.85 -42.32
CA ILE A 968 14.90 3.49 -41.01
C ILE A 968 15.00 2.52 -39.82
N LEU A 969 14.69 1.24 -40.00
CA LEU A 969 14.87 0.20 -38.96
C LEU A 969 16.04 -0.76 -39.24
N SER A 970 16.92 -0.40 -40.18
CA SER A 970 18.13 -1.15 -40.50
C SER A 970 19.18 -1.06 -39.38
N LEU A 971 20.17 -1.96 -39.44
CA LEU A 971 21.31 -1.95 -38.51
C LEU A 971 22.23 -0.72 -38.71
N LYS A 972 22.07 0.06 -39.78
CA LYS A 972 22.83 1.32 -39.99
C LYS A 972 22.61 2.32 -38.83
N HIS A 973 21.39 2.36 -38.28
CA HIS A 973 20.99 3.33 -37.23
C HIS A 973 21.13 2.80 -35.80
N ILE A 974 21.75 1.63 -35.62
CA ILE A 974 21.92 0.96 -34.31
C ILE A 974 22.70 1.80 -33.27
N ALA A 975 23.54 2.72 -33.75
CA ALA A 975 24.32 3.64 -32.94
C ALA A 975 23.49 4.81 -32.37
N GLU A 976 22.34 5.13 -32.98
CA GLU A 976 21.58 6.32 -32.63
C GLU A 976 20.83 6.17 -31.29
N PRO A 977 20.86 7.19 -30.40
CA PRO A 977 20.18 7.14 -29.11
C PRO A 977 18.64 7.03 -29.23
N GLY A 978 18.08 7.53 -30.34
CA GLY A 978 16.67 7.35 -30.68
C GLY A 978 16.30 5.90 -31.00
N PHE A 979 17.20 5.11 -31.61
CA PHE A 979 16.94 3.71 -31.98
C PHE A 979 16.81 2.80 -30.75
N ALA A 980 17.66 3.00 -29.74
CA ALA A 980 17.54 2.29 -28.46
C ALA A 980 16.26 2.71 -27.69
N THR A 981 15.91 4.00 -27.73
CA THR A 981 14.65 4.51 -27.17
C THR A 981 13.42 3.91 -27.89
N PHE A 982 13.50 3.71 -29.21
CA PHE A 982 12.48 3.04 -30.01
C PHE A 982 12.32 1.55 -29.66
N ALA A 983 13.41 0.82 -29.41
CA ALA A 983 13.35 -0.56 -28.92
C ALA A 983 12.52 -0.66 -27.62
N VAL A 984 12.70 0.28 -26.69
CA VAL A 984 11.90 0.39 -25.46
C VAL A 984 10.41 0.65 -25.73
N LEU A 985 10.08 1.54 -26.68
CA LEU A 985 8.69 1.79 -27.09
C LEU A 985 8.04 0.56 -27.72
N GLN A 986 8.76 -0.15 -28.59
CA GLN A 986 8.30 -1.37 -29.27
C GLN A 986 8.03 -2.52 -28.29
N ILE A 987 9.01 -2.82 -27.43
CA ILE A 987 8.89 -3.88 -26.43
C ILE A 987 7.73 -3.59 -25.47
N SER A 988 7.60 -2.35 -24.99
CA SER A 988 6.50 -1.94 -24.12
C SER A 988 5.14 -2.12 -24.80
N THR A 989 5.02 -1.69 -26.07
CA THR A 989 3.76 -1.81 -26.85
C THR A 989 3.38 -3.28 -27.10
N ARG A 990 4.36 -4.13 -27.46
CA ARG A 990 4.14 -5.57 -27.67
C ARG A 990 3.76 -6.28 -26.37
N CYS A 991 4.35 -5.91 -25.24
CA CYS A 991 4.00 -6.48 -23.93
C CYS A 991 2.61 -6.05 -23.46
N ILE A 992 2.23 -4.78 -23.64
CA ILE A 992 0.86 -4.33 -23.36
C ILE A 992 -0.16 -5.11 -24.19
N GLY A 993 0.09 -5.34 -25.49
CA GLY A 993 -0.78 -6.15 -26.33
C GLY A 993 -0.97 -7.58 -25.79
N GLY A 994 0.14 -8.26 -25.45
CA GLY A 994 0.11 -9.61 -24.88
C GLY A 994 -0.56 -9.70 -23.50
N ASP A 995 -0.35 -8.72 -22.63
CA ASP A 995 -1.05 -8.68 -21.32
C ASP A 995 -2.53 -8.36 -21.47
N VAL A 996 -2.94 -7.55 -22.46
CA VAL A 996 -4.37 -7.28 -22.75
C VAL A 996 -5.05 -8.52 -23.37
N GLU A 997 -4.35 -9.30 -24.20
CA GLU A 997 -4.83 -10.61 -24.66
C GLU A 997 -4.97 -11.61 -23.50
N ARG A 998 -3.95 -11.73 -22.64
CA ARG A 998 -3.97 -12.59 -21.45
C ARG A 998 -5.10 -12.20 -20.49
N LEU A 999 -5.25 -10.90 -20.24
CA LEU A 999 -6.33 -10.31 -19.47
C LEU A 999 -7.71 -10.67 -20.07
N MET A 1000 -7.89 -10.49 -21.39
CA MET A 1000 -9.13 -10.83 -22.07
C MET A 1000 -9.44 -12.33 -21.94
N LYS A 1001 -8.43 -13.19 -22.06
CA LYS A 1001 -8.54 -14.65 -21.88
C LYS A 1001 -8.90 -15.04 -20.44
N ASP A 1002 -8.32 -14.40 -19.42
CA ASP A 1002 -8.64 -14.69 -18.02
C ASP A 1002 -10.00 -14.12 -17.60
N VAL A 1003 -10.41 -12.95 -18.11
CA VAL A 1003 -11.76 -12.41 -17.89
C VAL A 1003 -12.83 -13.24 -18.61
N LYS A 1004 -12.57 -13.71 -19.85
CA LYS A 1004 -13.46 -14.62 -20.58
C LYS A 1004 -13.71 -15.93 -19.83
N LYS A 1005 -12.73 -16.44 -19.06
CA LYS A 1005 -12.92 -17.59 -18.13
C LYS A 1005 -13.77 -17.24 -16.89
N LEU A 1006 -13.88 -15.97 -16.51
CA LEU A 1006 -14.59 -15.53 -15.29
C LEU A 1006 -16.04 -15.15 -15.54
N VAL A 1007 -16.35 -14.52 -16.68
CA VAL A 1007 -17.72 -14.06 -17.02
C VAL A 1007 -18.35 -14.80 -18.20
N GLY A 1008 -17.57 -15.59 -18.95
CA GLY A 1008 -18.01 -16.20 -20.20
C GLY A 1008 -18.01 -15.23 -21.39
N GLU A 1009 -18.47 -15.73 -22.52
CA GLU A 1009 -18.78 -14.97 -23.73
C GLU A 1009 -20.23 -15.27 -24.12
N LEU A 1010 -20.92 -14.30 -24.72
CA LEU A 1010 -22.24 -14.54 -25.29
C LEU A 1010 -22.10 -15.42 -26.53
N ASP A 1011 -22.76 -16.58 -26.53
CA ASP A 1011 -22.90 -17.41 -27.71
C ASP A 1011 -24.18 -17.04 -28.47
N PHE A 1012 -24.03 -16.67 -29.74
CA PHE A 1012 -25.13 -16.40 -30.67
C PHE A 1012 -25.24 -17.47 -31.77
N SER A 1013 -24.44 -18.54 -31.69
CA SER A 1013 -24.55 -19.68 -32.60
C SER A 1013 -25.70 -20.59 -32.17
N PHE A 1014 -26.83 -20.49 -32.89
CA PHE A 1014 -28.03 -21.29 -32.66
C PHE A 1014 -27.78 -22.78 -32.94
N HIS A 1015 -27.32 -23.50 -31.92
CA HIS A 1015 -27.26 -24.95 -31.91
C HIS A 1015 -28.60 -25.52 -31.41
N ALA A 1016 -29.24 -26.38 -32.19
CA ALA A 1016 -30.59 -26.91 -31.92
C ALA A 1016 -30.67 -27.92 -30.74
N VAL A 1017 -29.59 -28.11 -29.99
CA VAL A 1017 -29.48 -29.03 -28.84
C VAL A 1017 -28.82 -28.31 -27.67
N SER A 1018 -29.37 -28.49 -26.46
CA SER A 1018 -28.97 -27.70 -25.27
C SER A 1018 -27.52 -27.95 -24.83
N THR A 1019 -26.71 -26.89 -24.84
CA THR A 1019 -25.31 -26.90 -24.39
C THR A 1019 -25.13 -27.28 -22.91
N MET A 1020 -26.19 -27.27 -22.10
CA MET A 1020 -26.16 -27.76 -20.71
C MET A 1020 -25.77 -29.24 -20.59
N GLN A 1021 -26.00 -30.07 -21.61
CA GLN A 1021 -25.60 -31.49 -21.58
C GLN A 1021 -24.10 -31.69 -21.82
N SER A 1022 -23.48 -30.92 -22.71
CA SER A 1022 -22.03 -30.98 -22.97
C SER A 1022 -21.18 -30.50 -21.77
N ALA A 1023 -21.70 -29.52 -21.02
CA ALA A 1023 -21.08 -29.08 -19.77
C ALA A 1023 -21.09 -30.16 -18.67
N LYS A 1024 -22.07 -31.07 -18.66
CA LYS A 1024 -22.11 -32.21 -17.72
C LYS A 1024 -21.12 -33.32 -18.11
N SER A 1025 -21.12 -33.78 -19.36
CA SER A 1025 -20.21 -34.85 -19.79
C SER A 1025 -18.74 -34.47 -19.60
N SER A 1026 -18.37 -33.22 -19.88
CA SER A 1026 -17.03 -32.67 -19.63
C SER A 1026 -16.62 -32.75 -18.14
N ALA A 1027 -17.57 -32.56 -17.21
CA ALA A 1027 -17.31 -32.67 -15.78
C ALA A 1027 -17.22 -34.13 -15.32
N GLU A 1028 -17.98 -35.04 -15.94
CA GLU A 1028 -17.97 -36.48 -15.62
C GLU A 1028 -16.69 -37.16 -16.11
N VAL A 1029 -16.21 -36.85 -17.32
CA VAL A 1029 -14.91 -37.33 -17.84
C VAL A 1029 -13.75 -36.99 -16.87
N SER A 1030 -13.76 -35.79 -16.27
CA SER A 1030 -12.73 -35.39 -15.29
C SER A 1030 -12.74 -36.18 -13.97
N ARG A 1031 -13.81 -36.94 -13.67
CA ARG A 1031 -13.88 -37.79 -12.47
C ARG A 1031 -13.22 -39.15 -12.69
N TYR A 1032 -13.25 -39.67 -13.92
CA TYR A 1032 -12.68 -40.97 -14.26
C TYR A 1032 -11.16 -40.93 -14.51
N SER A 1033 -10.55 -39.75 -14.67
CA SER A 1033 -9.10 -39.61 -14.89
C SER A 1033 -8.23 -39.67 -13.61
N ARG A 1034 -8.79 -40.08 -12.46
CA ARG A 1034 -7.99 -40.39 -11.26
C ARG A 1034 -7.44 -41.81 -11.35
N ALA A 1035 -6.19 -41.92 -11.80
CA ALA A 1035 -5.43 -43.17 -11.68
C ALA A 1035 -5.39 -43.63 -10.21
N THR A 1036 -5.86 -44.85 -9.96
CA THR A 1036 -5.80 -45.49 -8.64
C THR A 1036 -4.46 -46.18 -8.46
N GLU A 1037 -3.70 -45.79 -7.43
CA GLU A 1037 -2.51 -46.52 -6.97
C GLU A 1037 -2.92 -47.88 -6.38
N ARG A 1038 -3.02 -48.90 -7.23
CA ARG A 1038 -3.16 -50.29 -6.78
C ARG A 1038 -2.67 -51.29 -7.83
N ASN A 1039 -1.35 -51.47 -7.89
CA ASN A 1039 -0.69 -52.77 -8.05
C ASN A 1039 0.83 -52.62 -7.84
N LYS A 1040 1.31 -53.15 -6.71
CA LYS A 1040 2.70 -53.49 -6.43
C LYS A 1040 2.68 -54.80 -5.66
N LEU A 1041 2.64 -55.92 -6.38
CA LEU A 1041 2.90 -57.27 -5.87
C LEU A 1041 2.99 -58.26 -7.06
N GLU A 1042 4.00 -58.02 -7.90
CA GLU A 1042 4.87 -59.01 -8.55
C GLU A 1042 6.08 -58.23 -9.13
#